data_AF-A0AA46W3V3-F1
#
_entry.id   AF-A0AA46W3V3-F1
#
_cell.length_a   1.000
_cell.length_b   1.000
_cell.length_c   1.000
_cell.angle_alpha   90.00
_cell.angle_beta   90.00
_cell.angle_gamma   90.00
#
_symmetry.space_group_name_H-M   'P 1'
#
loop_
_entity.id
_entity.type
_entity.pdbx_description
1 polymer ?
#
loop_
_entity_poly.entity_id
_entity_poly.type
_entity_poly.pdbx_seq_one_letter_code
_entity_poly.pdbx_strand_id
1 'polypeptide(L)'
;MNGVDLLSGFNTLWTTGPTWDTGTPTALGQSLLRRNLQLVLDRANSRTLAQETAAYFDDRRDQSYSAISGLGSLSDAYKAGSGAFTTITQFDDTNKTVKYDDKGNGAGSSASALGKVVDLVGAVRNDASTTPAKSHYQYPRPWRQTLDGQNLEFVVQPSLRPAKSTTPASDAGFPSGHTNAAYLSSIALAYAIPERYSELMLRASDIGDNRIEAGMHSPFDVMGGRITATYFAIDNLSNPANTQLRADARAQALAYFTAQCGGDVNNCMAKIDPATDRTSQHAQDKALYTSRMTYGFSPVGPTNLAPVVPVNAEVLLETRFPYLDASQRREILGTTEISSGYAVIDQSNGYGRLNLYAAGDGYGAFNSNVTVNMNASQGGYNAIDAWRNDISGTGGLIKNGTGNLILTGNNTYSGGTVINGGVLTGHAQSFGSGTITDNATLVLDQSTNDTFSNAITGNGALIKQGAGSLNLTGNSSLSGATTVQAGRLAVNGNLGNSVVTVNSGAVLGGNGSVGGINAASGGVVAPGNSVGQLNVNGNVNFAQGSVYQVESDAAGNADRIVATGRATLNNATVSLVEGGNWVAASRYSILSAAGGISGTFNNVQSNFAFLTPTLNYTATDVGLTLDRNAQSFASLANSRNARAVAQGLDSAGAGNALWRSVVQADAATAQATFNALSNELHASTQSALIEDSRLVRNAIADRLQQSQSAQASGGASQTLAGDASRGLVWTQAIGATGKTDSTDDASGLDSHTSGLLFGADVPVNDTWRVGALAGFSRSSFDLRHASGSTDSDNYHLGIYGGAKWGQLGLRLGAVRTWHDLTSKRTLDLPGSSERLKQDYQAATNQVFGELGYAIELGNAQLEPFANLAHVRLDTEGFDENSNAISLRNKSEENHVTFSTLGLRAATHMNVGSVDVKPNATVGWRRAFGDVTPESRAAFSGGDTFALSGAPIARNAAVLGAGVDLGLSETLSVGVSYNGQIGSDTTDQALNARVTLAF
;
A
#
# COMPACT_ATOMS: atom_id res chain seq x y z
N MET A 1 -48.34 -7.07 34.64
CA MET A 1 -47.38 -6.33 35.50
C MET A 1 -47.66 -4.86 35.31
N ASN A 2 -47.73 -4.02 36.35
CA ASN A 2 -47.94 -2.58 36.13
C ASN A 2 -46.59 -1.89 35.85
N GLY A 3 -46.62 -0.66 35.30
CA GLY A 3 -45.39 0.07 34.95
C GLY A 3 -44.48 0.42 36.14
N VAL A 4 -44.99 0.37 37.37
CA VAL A 4 -44.21 0.55 38.60
C VAL A 4 -43.41 -0.72 38.90
N ASP A 5 -44.04 -1.89 38.90
CA ASP A 5 -43.36 -3.16 39.18
C ASP A 5 -42.25 -3.45 38.17
N LEU A 6 -42.50 -3.13 36.89
CA LEU A 6 -41.55 -3.28 35.79
C LEU A 6 -40.25 -2.48 36.00
N LEU A 7 -40.33 -1.31 36.63
CA LEU A 7 -39.21 -0.40 36.86
C LEU A 7 -38.75 -0.40 38.32
N SER A 8 -39.19 -1.38 39.11
CA SER A 8 -38.88 -1.51 40.55
C SER A 8 -37.38 -1.47 40.86
N GLY A 9 -36.53 -1.84 39.90
CA GLY A 9 -35.08 -1.65 39.98
C GLY A 9 -34.62 -0.23 40.28
N PHE A 10 -35.40 0.78 39.90
CA PHE A 10 -35.11 2.18 40.21
C PHE A 10 -35.15 2.49 41.71
N ASN A 11 -35.87 1.69 42.52
CA ASN A 11 -35.83 1.80 43.99
C ASN A 11 -34.44 1.49 44.58
N THR A 12 -33.58 0.81 43.82
CA THR A 12 -32.18 0.60 44.23
C THR A 12 -31.33 1.85 44.08
N LEU A 13 -31.81 2.87 43.33
CA LEU A 13 -31.12 4.13 43.06
C LEU A 13 -31.77 5.33 43.78
N TRP A 14 -33.09 5.32 43.93
CA TRP A 14 -33.86 6.47 44.39
C TRP A 14 -34.91 6.07 45.43
N THR A 15 -35.01 6.85 46.50
CA THR A 15 -36.08 6.78 47.50
C THR A 15 -37.04 7.94 47.29
N THR A 16 -38.29 7.66 46.91
CA THR A 16 -39.33 8.68 46.74
C THR A 16 -39.65 9.38 48.07
N GLY A 17 -39.69 10.72 48.06
CA GLY A 17 -40.09 11.53 49.21
C GLY A 17 -41.60 11.82 49.26
N PRO A 18 -42.11 12.42 50.36
CA PRO A 18 -43.53 12.79 50.47
C PRO A 18 -44.01 13.84 49.46
N THR A 19 -43.07 14.60 48.87
CA THR A 19 -43.31 15.62 47.84
C THR A 19 -42.27 15.50 46.73
N TRP A 20 -42.58 16.10 45.57
CA TRP A 20 -41.83 15.94 44.32
C TRP A 20 -40.32 16.27 44.40
N ASP A 21 -39.90 17.10 45.35
CA ASP A 21 -38.52 17.59 45.54
C ASP A 21 -37.81 17.05 46.79
N THR A 22 -38.44 16.11 47.51
CA THR A 22 -37.92 15.58 48.80
C THR A 22 -37.36 14.16 48.73
N GLY A 23 -37.34 13.54 47.55
CA GLY A 23 -36.70 12.23 47.38
C GLY A 23 -35.18 12.30 47.49
N THR A 24 -34.54 11.17 47.80
CA THR A 24 -33.09 11.09 48.02
C THR A 24 -32.45 9.90 47.30
N PRO A 25 -31.20 10.03 46.80
CA PRO A 25 -30.45 8.89 46.29
C PRO A 25 -30.20 7.85 47.40
N THR A 26 -30.32 6.57 47.06
CA THR A 26 -29.82 5.47 47.91
C THR A 26 -28.28 5.47 47.94
N ALA A 27 -27.67 4.61 48.75
CA ALA A 27 -26.21 4.44 48.77
C ALA A 27 -25.63 4.11 47.38
N LEU A 28 -26.29 3.21 46.63
CA LEU A 28 -25.91 2.89 45.25
C LEU A 28 -26.24 4.05 44.29
N GLY A 29 -27.36 4.73 44.52
CA GLY A 29 -27.81 5.85 43.71
C GLY A 29 -26.91 7.09 43.76
N GLN A 30 -26.18 7.32 44.85
CA GLN A 30 -25.33 8.51 45.01
C GLN A 30 -24.35 8.70 43.84
N SER A 31 -23.64 7.65 43.42
CA SER A 31 -22.68 7.73 42.31
C SER A 31 -23.38 7.68 40.95
N LEU A 32 -24.35 6.79 40.78
CA LEU A 32 -25.03 6.58 39.50
C LEU A 32 -25.94 7.74 39.10
N LEU A 33 -26.74 8.28 40.02
CA LEU A 33 -27.62 9.43 39.74
C LEU A 33 -26.82 10.72 39.54
N ARG A 34 -25.67 10.87 40.21
CA ARG A 34 -24.72 11.94 39.92
C ARG A 34 -24.20 11.83 38.48
N ARG A 35 -23.72 10.66 38.05
CA ARG A 35 -23.26 10.44 36.66
C ARG A 35 -24.39 10.65 35.65
N ASN A 36 -25.61 10.24 35.99
CA ASN A 36 -26.82 10.44 35.19
C ASN A 36 -27.10 11.92 34.91
N LEU A 37 -26.95 12.80 35.91
CA LEU A 37 -27.06 14.26 35.71
C LEU A 37 -25.83 14.85 35.03
N GLN A 38 -24.63 14.36 35.35
CA GLN A 38 -23.40 14.83 34.71
C GLN A 38 -23.45 14.65 33.19
N LEU A 39 -23.99 13.52 32.70
CA LEU A 39 -24.17 13.31 31.27
C LEU A 39 -25.07 14.37 30.62
N VAL A 40 -26.15 14.79 31.28
CA VAL A 40 -27.02 15.86 30.79
C VAL A 40 -26.28 17.21 30.76
N LEU A 41 -25.52 17.50 31.82
CA LEU A 41 -24.70 18.70 31.92
C LEU A 41 -23.63 18.76 30.80
N ASP A 42 -22.93 17.65 30.57
CA ASP A 42 -21.90 17.52 29.53
C ASP A 42 -22.50 17.76 28.12
N ARG A 43 -23.68 17.19 27.85
CA ARG A 43 -24.41 17.41 26.59
C ARG A 43 -24.82 18.86 26.43
N ALA A 44 -25.41 19.47 27.46
CA ALA A 44 -25.82 20.88 27.40
C ALA A 44 -24.65 21.84 27.13
N ASN A 45 -23.47 21.55 27.67
CA ASN A 45 -22.27 22.38 27.46
C ASN A 45 -21.62 22.19 26.08
N SER A 46 -21.87 21.07 25.40
CA SER A 46 -21.24 20.72 24.12
C SER A 46 -22.22 20.70 22.92
N ARG A 47 -23.50 21.01 23.17
CA ARG A 47 -24.57 20.94 22.17
C ARG A 47 -24.30 21.84 20.97
N THR A 48 -24.37 21.23 19.79
CA THR A 48 -24.34 21.94 18.51
C THR A 48 -25.74 22.39 18.08
N LEU A 49 -25.82 23.35 17.16
CA LEU A 49 -27.10 23.79 16.58
C LEU A 49 -27.85 22.65 15.88
N ALA A 50 -27.13 21.73 15.22
CA ALA A 50 -27.73 20.58 14.55
C ALA A 50 -28.40 19.63 15.56
N GLN A 51 -27.74 19.37 16.69
CA GLN A 51 -28.29 18.59 17.80
C GLN A 51 -29.51 19.29 18.43
N GLU A 52 -29.44 20.61 18.68
CA GLU A 52 -30.58 21.37 19.17
C GLU A 52 -31.79 21.29 18.23
N THR A 53 -31.54 21.43 16.93
CA THR A 53 -32.58 21.36 15.89
C THR A 53 -33.24 19.98 15.84
N ALA A 54 -32.44 18.91 15.86
CA ALA A 54 -32.95 17.53 15.87
C ALA A 54 -33.78 17.26 17.14
N ALA A 55 -33.26 17.64 18.31
CA ALA A 55 -33.93 17.47 19.58
C ALA A 55 -35.23 18.28 19.69
N TYR A 56 -35.27 19.48 19.09
CA TYR A 56 -36.48 20.29 19.01
C TYR A 56 -37.56 19.58 18.20
N PHE A 57 -37.25 19.13 16.99
CA PHE A 57 -38.23 18.45 16.15
C PHE A 57 -38.77 17.18 16.80
N ASP A 58 -37.91 16.39 17.45
CA ASP A 58 -38.33 15.15 18.11
C ASP A 58 -39.10 15.34 19.42
N ASP A 59 -38.87 16.45 20.13
CA ASP A 59 -39.68 16.83 21.27
C ASP A 59 -41.06 17.35 20.85
N ARG A 60 -41.10 18.17 19.79
CA ARG A 60 -42.30 18.94 19.44
C ARG A 60 -43.26 18.25 18.48
N ARG A 61 -42.76 17.41 17.57
CA ARG A 61 -43.61 16.62 16.66
C ARG A 61 -44.21 15.43 17.40
N ASP A 62 -45.31 14.89 16.87
CA ASP A 62 -45.80 13.58 17.35
C ASP A 62 -44.72 12.49 17.13
N GLN A 63 -44.51 11.65 18.15
CA GLN A 63 -43.44 10.64 18.12
C GLN A 63 -43.65 9.58 17.03
N SER A 64 -44.90 9.26 16.66
CA SER A 64 -45.15 8.37 15.54
C SER A 64 -44.76 9.00 14.22
N TYR A 65 -44.97 10.31 14.04
CA TYR A 65 -44.50 11.01 12.85
C TYR A 65 -42.96 11.02 12.78
N SER A 66 -42.28 11.35 13.89
CA SER A 66 -40.81 11.34 13.95
C SER A 66 -40.19 9.94 13.75
N ALA A 67 -40.89 8.88 14.11
CA ALA A 67 -40.45 7.49 13.91
C ALA A 67 -40.43 7.08 12.42
N ILE A 68 -41.24 7.71 11.56
CA ILE A 68 -41.32 7.40 10.12
C ILE A 68 -39.97 7.55 9.43
N SER A 69 -39.09 8.47 9.88
CA SER A 69 -37.75 8.61 9.31
C SER A 69 -36.82 7.40 9.56
N GLY A 70 -37.24 6.48 10.44
CA GLY A 70 -36.64 5.15 10.61
C GLY A 70 -36.76 4.25 9.38
N LEU A 71 -37.75 4.50 8.53
CA LEU A 71 -37.97 3.78 7.27
C LEU A 71 -36.96 4.17 6.17
N GLY A 72 -36.11 5.18 6.41
CA GLY A 72 -35.09 5.64 5.46
C GLY A 72 -35.67 5.96 4.08
N SER A 73 -35.22 5.23 3.05
CA SER A 73 -35.70 5.40 1.67
C SER A 73 -37.20 5.16 1.50
N LEU A 74 -37.85 4.44 2.42
CA LEU A 74 -39.30 4.18 2.39
C LEU A 74 -40.12 5.26 3.11
N SER A 75 -39.49 6.22 3.79
CA SER A 75 -40.19 7.23 4.61
C SER A 75 -41.15 8.09 3.81
N ASP A 76 -40.77 8.55 2.61
CA ASP A 76 -41.63 9.44 1.81
C ASP A 76 -42.79 8.67 1.17
N ALA A 77 -42.53 7.43 0.72
CA ALA A 77 -43.58 6.53 0.25
C ALA A 77 -44.57 6.19 1.37
N TYR A 78 -44.10 6.02 2.61
CA TYR A 78 -44.97 5.83 3.78
C TYR A 78 -45.83 7.06 4.03
N LYS A 79 -45.26 8.27 4.12
CA LYS A 79 -46.03 9.51 4.35
C LYS A 79 -47.12 9.70 3.29
N ALA A 80 -46.79 9.45 2.03
CA ALA A 80 -47.76 9.52 0.93
C ALA A 80 -48.88 8.47 1.08
N GLY A 81 -48.54 7.24 1.47
CA GLY A 81 -49.48 6.13 1.61
C GLY A 81 -50.35 6.21 2.86
N SER A 82 -49.81 6.73 3.96
CA SER A 82 -50.51 6.87 5.24
C SER A 82 -51.23 8.21 5.40
N GLY A 83 -50.86 9.21 4.60
CA GLY A 83 -51.30 10.60 4.76
C GLY A 83 -50.72 11.28 6.01
N ALA A 84 -49.59 10.80 6.53
CA ALA A 84 -48.94 11.38 7.70
C ALA A 84 -48.36 12.78 7.39
N PHE A 85 -48.65 13.75 8.24
CA PHE A 85 -48.08 15.09 8.16
C PHE A 85 -47.84 15.69 9.56
N THR A 86 -46.97 16.70 9.62
CA THR A 86 -46.73 17.54 10.80
C THR A 86 -46.89 19.01 10.45
N THR A 87 -47.32 19.83 11.40
CA THR A 87 -47.32 21.29 11.22
C THR A 87 -46.01 21.94 11.63
N ILE A 88 -45.09 21.18 12.24
CA ILE A 88 -43.79 21.70 12.70
C ILE A 88 -42.72 21.33 11.67
N THR A 89 -42.56 22.19 10.66
CA THR A 89 -41.64 21.95 9.53
C THR A 89 -40.39 22.84 9.54
N GLN A 90 -40.33 23.83 10.43
CA GLN A 90 -39.27 24.83 10.49
C GLN A 90 -38.65 24.95 11.89
N PHE A 91 -37.40 25.40 11.94
CA PHE A 91 -36.67 25.73 13.16
C PHE A 91 -36.03 27.12 12.98
N ASP A 92 -36.38 28.06 13.84
CA ASP A 92 -35.92 29.45 13.83
C ASP A 92 -35.88 30.06 15.25
N ASP A 93 -35.43 31.30 15.37
CA ASP A 93 -35.28 31.98 16.66
C ASP A 93 -36.61 32.19 17.42
N THR A 94 -37.76 32.17 16.74
CA THR A 94 -39.07 32.31 17.41
C THR A 94 -39.37 31.12 18.31
N ASN A 95 -38.79 29.94 18.04
CA ASN A 95 -38.96 28.76 18.89
C ASN A 95 -38.42 28.98 20.31
N LYS A 96 -37.52 29.95 20.52
CA LYS A 96 -36.98 30.28 21.85
C LYS A 96 -37.97 31.01 22.76
N THR A 97 -39.02 31.60 22.19
CA THR A 97 -40.03 32.39 22.91
C THR A 97 -41.45 31.86 22.75
N VAL A 98 -41.72 31.05 21.72
CA VAL A 98 -43.04 30.50 21.41
C VAL A 98 -43.03 28.98 21.49
N LYS A 99 -43.99 28.41 22.24
CA LYS A 99 -44.29 26.98 22.22
C LYS A 99 -45.22 26.66 21.05
N TYR A 100 -44.72 25.94 20.05
CA TYR A 100 -45.53 25.44 18.94
C TYR A 100 -46.02 24.02 19.24
N ASP A 101 -47.32 23.78 19.24
CA ASP A 101 -47.93 22.45 19.37
C ASP A 101 -48.20 21.85 17.97
N ASP A 102 -47.79 20.59 17.78
CA ASP A 102 -48.01 19.89 16.51
C ASP A 102 -49.50 19.57 16.34
N LYS A 103 -50.06 19.99 15.21
CA LYS A 103 -51.45 19.71 14.80
C LYS A 103 -51.51 18.67 13.68
N GLY A 104 -50.42 17.93 13.49
CA GLY A 104 -50.34 16.76 12.60
C GLY A 104 -51.19 15.58 13.08
N ASN A 105 -51.18 14.51 12.30
CA ASN A 105 -51.95 13.28 12.54
C ASN A 105 -51.06 12.08 12.91
N GLY A 106 -49.83 12.33 13.39
CA GLY A 106 -48.91 11.29 13.86
C GLY A 106 -48.55 10.28 12.77
N ALA A 107 -48.97 9.02 12.95
CA ALA A 107 -48.68 7.93 12.01
C ALA A 107 -49.46 8.04 10.67
N GLY A 108 -50.54 8.81 10.62
CA GLY A 108 -51.38 8.98 9.42
C GLY A 108 -52.87 8.83 9.71
N SER A 109 -53.64 8.45 8.69
CA SER A 109 -55.09 8.25 8.78
C SER A 109 -55.49 6.79 8.57
N SER A 110 -56.40 6.26 9.37
CA SER A 110 -57.00 4.93 9.20
C SER A 110 -57.74 4.74 7.87
N ALA A 111 -58.13 5.84 7.20
CA ALA A 111 -58.79 5.81 5.90
C ALA A 111 -57.81 5.82 4.70
N SER A 112 -56.49 5.84 4.97
CA SER A 112 -55.44 5.92 3.95
C SER A 112 -55.10 4.57 3.31
N ALA A 113 -54.24 4.57 2.28
CA ALA A 113 -53.75 3.36 1.64
C ALA A 113 -52.93 2.45 2.59
N LEU A 114 -52.36 3.03 3.65
CA LEU A 114 -51.66 2.33 4.74
C LEU A 114 -52.45 2.36 6.07
N GLY A 115 -53.77 2.53 6.01
CA GLY A 115 -54.63 2.70 7.19
C GLY A 115 -54.53 1.60 8.24
N LYS A 116 -54.30 0.33 7.84
CA LYS A 116 -54.10 -0.78 8.80
C LYS A 116 -52.77 -0.69 9.53
N VAL A 117 -51.74 -0.16 8.88
CA VAL A 117 -50.46 0.13 9.56
C VAL A 117 -50.64 1.25 10.58
N VAL A 118 -51.40 2.29 10.23
CA VAL A 118 -51.75 3.39 11.15
C VAL A 118 -52.54 2.86 12.35
N ASP A 119 -53.57 2.03 12.10
CA ASP A 119 -54.37 1.39 13.15
C ASP A 119 -53.50 0.51 14.07
N LEU A 120 -52.54 -0.23 13.51
CA LEU A 120 -51.60 -1.04 14.30
C LEU A 120 -50.70 -0.17 15.19
N VAL A 121 -50.17 0.95 14.68
CA VAL A 121 -49.41 1.90 15.51
C VAL A 121 -50.28 2.43 16.66
N GLY A 122 -51.55 2.76 16.39
CA GLY A 122 -52.52 3.15 17.41
C GLY A 122 -52.77 2.05 18.46
N ALA A 123 -53.00 0.81 18.01
CA ALA A 123 -53.25 -0.34 18.89
C ALA A 123 -52.05 -0.67 19.78
N VAL A 124 -50.83 -0.61 19.25
CA VAL A 124 -49.60 -0.84 20.04
C VAL A 124 -49.37 0.27 21.06
N ARG A 125 -49.78 1.51 20.76
CA ARG A 125 -49.71 2.65 21.69
C ARG A 125 -50.86 2.69 22.71
N ASN A 126 -51.90 1.87 22.54
CA ASN A 126 -53.07 1.90 23.41
C ASN A 126 -52.72 1.46 24.84
N ASP A 127 -53.28 2.15 25.85
CA ASP A 127 -53.08 1.89 27.28
C ASP A 127 -51.62 1.80 27.76
N ALA A 128 -50.67 2.32 26.97
CA ALA A 128 -49.23 2.21 27.20
C ALA A 128 -48.63 3.45 27.88
N SER A 129 -49.21 3.88 29.01
CA SER A 129 -48.84 5.14 29.69
C SER A 129 -47.67 5.00 30.67
N THR A 130 -46.79 6.01 30.70
CA THR A 130 -45.73 6.14 31.72
C THR A 130 -46.18 6.87 32.99
N THR A 131 -47.41 7.43 33.01
CA THR A 131 -47.92 8.23 34.13
C THR A 131 -47.91 7.48 35.48
N PRO A 132 -48.33 6.20 35.57
CA PRO A 132 -48.31 5.49 36.86
C PRO A 132 -46.92 5.41 37.48
N ALA A 133 -45.89 5.12 36.68
CA ALA A 133 -44.51 5.08 37.14
C ALA A 133 -44.00 6.47 37.53
N LYS A 134 -44.31 7.51 36.74
CA LYS A 134 -43.97 8.90 37.07
C LYS A 134 -44.55 9.36 38.40
N SER A 135 -45.81 9.04 38.66
CA SER A 135 -46.50 9.38 39.91
C SER A 135 -45.92 8.64 41.12
N HIS A 136 -45.36 7.44 40.91
CA HIS A 136 -44.76 6.62 41.97
C HIS A 136 -43.33 7.02 42.31
N TYR A 137 -42.45 7.18 41.32
CA TYR A 137 -41.04 7.47 41.56
C TYR A 137 -40.75 8.94 41.84
N GLN A 138 -41.56 9.84 41.27
CA GLN A 138 -41.44 11.30 41.40
C GLN A 138 -40.01 11.84 41.22
N TYR A 139 -39.17 11.15 40.43
CA TYR A 139 -37.80 11.59 40.17
C TYR A 139 -37.83 12.88 39.34
N PRO A 140 -37.23 13.99 39.81
CA PRO A 140 -37.36 15.28 39.12
C PRO A 140 -36.69 15.29 37.74
N ARG A 141 -37.15 16.15 36.84
CA ARG A 141 -36.46 16.45 35.57
C ARG A 141 -35.04 16.98 35.83
N PRO A 142 -34.07 16.78 34.93
CA PRO A 142 -32.70 17.28 35.13
C PRO A 142 -32.63 18.77 35.49
N TRP A 143 -33.41 19.60 34.78
CA TRP A 143 -33.42 21.05 34.97
C TRP A 143 -34.06 21.55 36.28
N ARG A 144 -34.68 20.65 37.06
CA ARG A 144 -35.23 20.94 38.40
C ARG A 144 -34.29 20.48 39.51
N GLN A 145 -33.12 19.97 39.17
CA GLN A 145 -32.15 19.41 40.12
C GLN A 145 -30.89 20.30 40.20
N THR A 146 -30.10 20.04 41.24
CA THR A 146 -28.79 20.64 41.46
C THR A 146 -27.73 19.55 41.42
N LEU A 147 -26.61 19.81 40.77
CA LEU A 147 -25.44 18.94 40.74
C LEU A 147 -24.24 19.74 41.27
N ASP A 148 -23.61 19.29 42.36
CA ASP A 148 -22.45 19.98 42.97
C ASP A 148 -22.67 21.45 43.31
N GLY A 149 -23.89 21.80 43.71
CA GLY A 149 -24.26 23.19 44.00
C GLY A 149 -24.62 24.02 42.75
N GLN A 150 -24.45 23.48 41.54
CA GLN A 150 -24.90 24.11 40.29
C GLN A 150 -26.36 23.78 40.01
N ASN A 151 -27.21 24.81 39.91
CA ASN A 151 -28.58 24.68 39.42
C ASN A 151 -28.56 24.32 37.92
N LEU A 152 -29.27 23.25 37.55
CA LEU A 152 -29.27 22.72 36.18
C LEU A 152 -30.36 23.32 35.29
N GLU A 153 -31.04 24.40 35.67
CA GLU A 153 -32.13 24.99 34.88
C GLU A 153 -31.72 25.32 33.42
N PHE A 154 -30.46 25.69 33.21
CA PHE A 154 -29.94 26.07 31.89
C PHE A 154 -29.78 24.89 30.91
N VAL A 155 -29.80 23.63 31.38
CA VAL A 155 -29.55 22.46 30.52
C VAL A 155 -30.63 22.27 29.46
N VAL A 156 -31.85 22.80 29.70
CA VAL A 156 -32.91 22.82 28.69
C VAL A 156 -32.50 23.72 27.55
N GLN A 157 -32.47 23.14 26.34
CA GLN A 157 -32.08 23.89 25.15
C GLN A 157 -32.99 25.12 24.95
N PRO A 158 -32.46 26.25 24.47
CA PRO A 158 -33.21 27.50 24.34
C PRO A 158 -34.56 27.36 23.63
N SER A 159 -34.59 26.64 22.51
CA SER A 159 -35.80 26.38 21.71
C SER A 159 -36.90 25.56 22.41
N LEU A 160 -36.63 24.94 23.57
CA LEU A 160 -37.62 24.17 24.34
C LEU A 160 -37.95 24.78 25.70
N ARG A 161 -37.37 25.92 26.07
CA ARG A 161 -37.70 26.61 27.32
C ARG A 161 -39.19 26.98 27.43
N PRO A 162 -39.88 27.43 26.36
CA PRO A 162 -41.32 27.67 26.41
C PRO A 162 -42.16 26.40 26.68
N ALA A 163 -41.61 25.21 26.48
CA ALA A 163 -42.29 23.93 26.70
C ALA A 163 -42.15 23.39 28.14
N LYS A 164 -41.40 24.07 29.01
CA LYS A 164 -41.25 23.69 30.42
C LYS A 164 -42.60 23.76 31.15
N SER A 165 -42.94 22.72 31.91
CA SER A 165 -44.11 22.75 32.79
C SER A 165 -43.95 23.79 33.89
N THR A 166 -44.98 24.58 34.16
CA THR A 166 -45.05 25.48 35.32
C THR A 166 -45.46 24.76 36.61
N THR A 167 -45.84 23.49 36.53
CA THR A 167 -46.31 22.69 37.67
C THR A 167 -45.30 21.56 37.98
N PRO A 168 -44.40 21.73 38.95
CA PRO A 168 -43.36 20.76 39.26
C PRO A 168 -43.91 19.39 39.70
N ALA A 169 -44.96 19.39 40.53
CA ALA A 169 -45.53 18.18 41.13
C ALA A 169 -46.07 17.15 40.13
N SER A 170 -46.40 17.57 38.90
CA SER A 170 -46.89 16.70 37.83
C SER A 170 -45.87 16.48 36.70
N ASP A 171 -44.63 16.94 36.87
CA ASP A 171 -43.59 16.95 35.83
C ASP A 171 -42.37 16.10 36.22
N ALA A 172 -42.62 14.85 36.62
CA ALA A 172 -41.55 13.89 36.89
C ALA A 172 -40.84 13.44 35.60
N GLY A 173 -39.52 13.22 35.72
CA GLY A 173 -38.63 12.78 34.65
C GLY A 173 -38.71 11.27 34.38
N PHE A 174 -38.68 10.44 35.42
CA PHE A 174 -38.58 8.99 35.25
C PHE A 174 -39.95 8.29 35.23
N PRO A 175 -40.27 7.44 34.23
CA PRO A 175 -39.56 7.24 32.95
C PRO A 175 -40.01 8.23 31.85
N SER A 176 -39.26 8.33 30.76
CA SER A 176 -39.58 9.23 29.64
C SER A 176 -40.77 8.75 28.81
N GLY A 177 -41.80 9.60 28.72
CA GLY A 177 -43.01 9.33 27.93
C GLY A 177 -42.79 9.44 26.41
N HIS A 178 -42.01 10.42 25.94
CA HIS A 178 -41.71 10.53 24.50
C HIS A 178 -40.83 9.37 24.03
N THR A 179 -39.84 8.95 24.83
CA THR A 179 -39.06 7.73 24.52
C THR A 179 -39.99 6.52 24.42
N ASN A 180 -40.91 6.37 25.38
CA ASN A 180 -41.88 5.28 25.35
C ASN A 180 -42.74 5.29 24.07
N ALA A 181 -43.32 6.44 23.72
CA ALA A 181 -44.14 6.59 22.51
C ALA A 181 -43.34 6.35 21.21
N ALA A 182 -42.07 6.78 21.16
CA ALA A 182 -41.19 6.57 20.02
C ALA A 182 -40.88 5.09 19.80
N TYR A 183 -40.48 4.37 20.85
CA TYR A 183 -40.22 2.92 20.75
C TYR A 183 -41.48 2.13 20.39
N LEU A 184 -42.64 2.44 20.98
CA LEU A 184 -43.91 1.79 20.61
C LEU A 184 -44.25 1.98 19.13
N SER A 185 -44.09 3.21 18.63
CA SER A 185 -44.34 3.53 17.21
C SER A 185 -43.35 2.80 16.30
N SER A 186 -42.06 2.83 16.62
CA SER A 186 -41.04 2.17 15.83
C SER A 186 -41.19 0.64 15.85
N ILE A 187 -41.57 0.03 16.97
CA ILE A 187 -41.82 -1.41 17.04
C ILE A 187 -43.04 -1.79 16.20
N ALA A 188 -44.13 -1.00 16.26
CA ALA A 188 -45.30 -1.24 15.42
C ALA A 188 -45.00 -1.09 13.91
N LEU A 189 -44.23 -0.06 13.55
CA LEU A 189 -43.75 0.13 12.17
C LEU A 189 -42.83 -1.02 11.74
N ALA A 190 -41.91 -1.45 12.60
CA ALA A 190 -40.97 -2.54 12.32
C ALA A 190 -41.69 -3.89 12.20
N TYR A 191 -42.80 -4.07 12.93
CA TYR A 191 -43.66 -5.22 12.76
C TYR A 191 -44.35 -5.21 11.39
N ALA A 192 -44.92 -4.09 10.95
CA ALA A 192 -45.60 -4.01 9.65
C ALA A 192 -44.63 -3.97 8.45
N ILE A 193 -43.47 -3.33 8.63
CA ILE A 193 -42.44 -3.04 7.60
C ILE A 193 -41.07 -3.50 8.14
N PRO A 194 -40.86 -4.83 8.27
CA PRO A 194 -39.64 -5.38 8.87
C PRO A 194 -38.38 -5.15 8.01
N GLU A 195 -38.53 -4.72 6.76
CA GLU A 195 -37.43 -4.42 5.83
C GLU A 195 -36.47 -3.33 6.34
N ARG A 196 -36.90 -2.52 7.34
CA ARG A 196 -36.09 -1.50 8.04
C ARG A 196 -36.09 -1.69 9.56
N TYR A 197 -36.16 -2.93 10.03
CA TYR A 197 -36.34 -3.25 11.46
C TYR A 197 -35.27 -2.59 12.34
N SER A 198 -33.99 -2.81 12.04
CA SER A 198 -32.87 -2.31 12.85
C SER A 198 -32.78 -0.79 12.82
N GLU A 199 -33.06 -0.18 11.67
CA GLU A 199 -33.07 1.27 11.46
C GLU A 199 -34.19 1.97 12.22
N LEU A 200 -35.36 1.33 12.35
CA LEU A 200 -36.46 1.78 13.19
C LEU A 200 -36.12 1.69 14.68
N MET A 201 -35.41 0.64 15.11
CA MET A 201 -34.91 0.54 16.49
C MET A 201 -33.89 1.63 16.78
N LEU A 202 -32.93 1.86 15.87
CA LEU A 202 -31.98 2.96 16.00
C LEU A 202 -32.69 4.30 16.04
N ARG A 203 -33.70 4.52 15.19
CA ARG A 203 -34.46 5.77 15.19
C ARG A 203 -35.20 6.01 16.51
N ALA A 204 -35.78 4.97 17.10
CA ALA A 204 -36.38 5.08 18.43
C ALA A 204 -35.33 5.47 19.49
N SER A 205 -34.14 4.88 19.40
CA SER A 205 -33.00 5.23 20.25
C SER A 205 -32.56 6.68 20.05
N ASP A 206 -32.52 7.19 18.82
CA ASP A 206 -32.21 8.60 18.51
C ASP A 206 -33.23 9.56 19.14
N ILE A 207 -34.53 9.27 19.00
CA ILE A 207 -35.59 10.11 19.59
C ILE A 207 -35.46 10.11 21.12
N GLY A 208 -35.13 8.95 21.71
CA GLY A 208 -34.84 8.83 23.14
C GLY A 208 -33.62 9.65 23.58
N ASP A 209 -32.50 9.52 22.87
CA ASP A 209 -31.26 10.26 23.12
C ASP A 209 -31.46 11.78 22.96
N ASN A 210 -32.27 12.19 21.99
CA ASN A 210 -32.69 13.58 21.79
C ASN A 210 -33.46 14.15 22.99
N ARG A 211 -34.03 13.32 23.88
CA ARG A 211 -34.61 13.80 25.15
C ARG A 211 -33.54 14.23 26.16
N ILE A 212 -32.38 13.58 26.13
CA ILE A 212 -31.20 13.93 26.93
C ILE A 212 -30.56 15.17 26.33
N GLU A 213 -30.38 15.17 25.01
CA GLU A 213 -29.87 16.32 24.28
C GLU A 213 -30.74 17.56 24.50
N ALA A 214 -32.07 17.44 24.53
CA ALA A 214 -32.98 18.53 24.86
C ALA A 214 -32.84 19.09 26.29
N GLY A 215 -32.17 18.37 27.21
CA GLY A 215 -32.16 18.65 28.65
C GLY A 215 -33.46 18.31 29.38
N MET A 216 -34.39 17.65 28.69
CA MET A 216 -35.72 17.33 29.21
C MET A 216 -35.75 16.04 30.05
N HIS A 217 -34.82 15.13 29.83
CA HIS A 217 -34.74 13.83 30.50
C HIS A 217 -33.29 13.42 30.75
N SER A 218 -33.08 12.56 31.72
CA SER A 218 -31.78 11.95 31.97
C SER A 218 -31.65 10.57 31.29
N PRO A 219 -30.43 10.00 31.18
CA PRO A 219 -30.22 8.62 30.74
C PRO A 219 -31.14 7.57 31.39
N PHE A 220 -31.27 7.56 32.72
CA PHE A 220 -32.19 6.62 33.40
C PHE A 220 -33.66 6.82 32.97
N ASP A 221 -34.13 8.06 32.78
CA ASP A 221 -35.49 8.30 32.27
C ASP A 221 -35.71 7.65 30.91
N VAL A 222 -34.72 7.78 30.01
CA VAL A 222 -34.79 7.23 28.65
C VAL A 222 -34.70 5.71 28.66
N MET A 223 -33.81 5.13 29.46
CA MET A 223 -33.75 3.67 29.64
C MET A 223 -35.06 3.12 30.20
N GLY A 224 -35.65 3.77 31.21
CA GLY A 224 -36.96 3.41 31.75
C GLY A 224 -38.07 3.51 30.70
N GLY A 225 -38.08 4.57 29.90
CA GLY A 225 -39.07 4.77 28.83
C GLY A 225 -39.01 3.69 27.75
N ARG A 226 -37.79 3.26 27.37
CA ARG A 226 -37.59 2.14 26.45
C ARG A 226 -38.07 0.82 27.07
N ILE A 227 -37.70 0.52 28.31
CA ILE A 227 -38.11 -0.72 29.01
C ILE A 227 -39.64 -0.81 29.07
N THR A 228 -40.30 0.29 29.43
CA THR A 228 -41.77 0.39 29.44
C THR A 228 -42.37 0.17 28.05
N ALA A 229 -41.78 0.75 27.00
CA ALA A 229 -42.27 0.55 25.63
C ALA A 229 -42.14 -0.91 25.18
N THR A 230 -41.02 -1.56 25.46
CA THR A 230 -40.82 -2.98 25.10
C THR A 230 -41.87 -3.86 25.77
N TYR A 231 -42.17 -3.63 27.05
CA TYR A 231 -43.24 -4.33 27.76
C TYR A 231 -44.60 -4.17 27.08
N PHE A 232 -45.03 -2.92 26.86
CA PHE A 232 -46.34 -2.66 26.27
C PHE A 232 -46.43 -3.08 24.80
N ALA A 233 -45.33 -3.01 24.05
CA ALA A 233 -45.31 -3.51 22.68
C ALA A 233 -45.57 -5.02 22.65
N ILE A 234 -44.92 -5.79 23.53
CA ILE A 234 -45.15 -7.24 23.64
C ILE A 234 -46.59 -7.52 24.07
N ASP A 235 -47.09 -6.83 25.09
CA ASP A 235 -48.45 -7.01 25.61
C ASP A 235 -49.51 -6.73 24.54
N ASN A 236 -49.42 -5.58 23.86
CA ASN A 236 -50.37 -5.17 22.84
C ASN A 236 -50.26 -5.97 21.54
N LEU A 237 -49.05 -6.37 21.12
CA LEU A 237 -48.89 -7.22 19.93
C LEU A 237 -49.35 -8.65 20.19
N SER A 238 -49.13 -9.18 21.40
CA SER A 238 -49.58 -10.53 21.76
C SER A 238 -51.05 -10.60 22.17
N ASN A 239 -51.73 -9.46 22.33
CA ASN A 239 -53.16 -9.39 22.60
C ASN A 239 -53.96 -10.04 21.45
N PRO A 240 -54.76 -11.10 21.71
CA PRO A 240 -55.56 -11.77 20.69
C PRO A 240 -56.49 -10.84 19.89
N ALA A 241 -56.95 -9.74 20.50
CA ALA A 241 -57.79 -8.74 19.84
C ALA A 241 -57.09 -8.07 18.64
N ASN A 242 -55.76 -8.03 18.64
CA ASN A 242 -54.95 -7.39 17.60
C ASN A 242 -54.42 -8.37 16.55
N THR A 243 -54.68 -9.68 16.66
CA THR A 243 -54.12 -10.70 15.75
C THR A 243 -54.48 -10.44 14.28
N GLN A 244 -55.75 -10.17 13.98
CA GLN A 244 -56.16 -9.88 12.61
C GLN A 244 -55.56 -8.55 12.11
N LEU A 245 -55.54 -7.52 12.96
CA LEU A 245 -54.98 -6.22 12.62
C LEU A 245 -53.48 -6.32 12.29
N ARG A 246 -52.71 -7.10 13.04
CA ARG A 246 -51.28 -7.36 12.77
C ARG A 246 -51.07 -8.00 11.40
N ALA A 247 -51.86 -9.05 11.10
CA ALA A 247 -51.79 -9.74 9.81
C ALA A 247 -52.17 -8.79 8.65
N ASP A 248 -53.28 -8.06 8.79
CA ASP A 248 -53.76 -7.09 7.79
C ASP A 248 -52.76 -5.95 7.57
N ALA A 249 -52.16 -5.41 8.63
CA ALA A 249 -51.18 -4.34 8.54
C ALA A 249 -49.92 -4.79 7.79
N ARG A 250 -49.39 -5.99 8.09
CA ARG A 250 -48.24 -6.55 7.37
C ARG A 250 -48.58 -6.82 5.90
N ALA A 251 -49.73 -7.44 5.63
CA ALA A 251 -50.16 -7.73 4.26
C ALA A 251 -50.36 -6.44 3.43
N GLN A 252 -51.00 -5.42 4.02
CA GLN A 252 -51.20 -4.12 3.39
C GLN A 252 -49.86 -3.42 3.12
N ALA A 253 -48.96 -3.37 4.10
CA ALA A 253 -47.64 -2.78 3.95
C ALA A 253 -46.84 -3.45 2.84
N LEU A 254 -46.77 -4.78 2.84
CA LEU A 254 -46.06 -5.54 1.82
C LEU A 254 -46.61 -5.24 0.42
N ALA A 255 -47.94 -5.33 0.24
CA ALA A 255 -48.57 -5.05 -1.05
C ALA A 255 -48.29 -3.62 -1.55
N TYR A 256 -48.40 -2.63 -0.65
CA TYR A 256 -48.16 -1.23 -0.99
C TYR A 256 -46.70 -0.98 -1.41
N PHE A 257 -45.72 -1.41 -0.61
CA PHE A 257 -44.32 -1.16 -0.91
C PHE A 257 -43.82 -2.01 -2.08
N THR A 258 -44.28 -3.24 -2.25
CA THR A 258 -44.00 -4.04 -3.46
C THR A 258 -44.41 -3.30 -4.73
N ALA A 259 -45.58 -2.64 -4.74
CA ALA A 259 -46.01 -1.83 -5.87
C ALA A 259 -45.12 -0.59 -6.09
N GLN A 260 -44.72 0.10 -5.02
CA GLN A 260 -43.83 1.27 -5.11
C GLN A 260 -42.40 0.92 -5.53
N CYS A 261 -41.94 -0.29 -5.22
CA CYS A 261 -40.58 -0.76 -5.46
C CYS A 261 -40.43 -1.55 -6.78
N GLY A 262 -41.41 -1.50 -7.68
CA GLY A 262 -41.30 -2.16 -8.98
C GLY A 262 -41.41 -3.69 -8.92
N GLY A 263 -42.32 -4.20 -8.08
CA GLY A 263 -42.68 -5.62 -8.02
C GLY A 263 -41.98 -6.43 -6.93
N ASP A 264 -41.00 -5.86 -6.23
CA ASP A 264 -40.37 -6.43 -5.04
C ASP A 264 -39.91 -5.29 -4.11
N VAL A 265 -40.24 -5.36 -2.82
CA VAL A 265 -39.80 -4.37 -1.81
C VAL A 265 -38.27 -4.30 -1.71
N ASN A 266 -37.57 -5.42 -1.97
CA ASN A 266 -36.11 -5.48 -1.95
C ASN A 266 -35.45 -4.57 -2.99
N ASN A 267 -36.14 -4.23 -4.08
CA ASN A 267 -35.62 -3.30 -5.08
C ASN A 267 -35.44 -1.87 -4.54
N CYS A 268 -36.28 -1.45 -3.58
CA CYS A 268 -36.07 -0.16 -2.89
C CYS A 268 -34.86 -0.21 -1.96
N MET A 269 -34.58 -1.37 -1.37
CA MET A 269 -33.43 -1.59 -0.49
C MET A 269 -32.12 -1.65 -1.27
N ALA A 270 -32.12 -2.26 -2.46
CA ALA A 270 -30.94 -2.36 -3.33
C ALA A 270 -30.47 -1.01 -3.93
N LYS A 271 -31.33 0.01 -3.93
CA LYS A 271 -31.04 1.36 -4.46
C LYS A 271 -30.57 2.35 -3.41
N ILE A 272 -30.39 1.89 -2.16
CA ILE A 272 -29.92 2.74 -1.08
C ILE A 272 -28.48 3.15 -1.38
N ASP A 273 -28.26 4.44 -1.55
CA ASP A 273 -26.93 5.02 -1.68
C ASP A 273 -26.29 5.13 -0.28
N PRO A 274 -25.19 4.40 -0.01
CA PRO A 274 -24.51 4.46 1.28
C PRO A 274 -24.03 5.87 1.66
N ALA A 275 -23.81 6.76 0.68
CA ALA A 275 -23.37 8.12 0.93
C ALA A 275 -24.50 9.02 1.48
N THR A 276 -25.76 8.66 1.26
CA THR A 276 -26.91 9.50 1.64
C THR A 276 -27.86 8.85 2.66
N ASP A 277 -27.81 7.52 2.84
CA ASP A 277 -28.55 6.88 3.92
C ASP A 277 -27.83 7.02 5.26
N ARG A 278 -28.51 7.60 6.26
CA ARG A 278 -27.94 7.81 7.59
C ARG A 278 -27.59 6.50 8.31
N THR A 279 -28.16 5.38 7.88
CA THR A 279 -27.95 4.04 8.48
C THR A 279 -27.14 3.12 7.57
N SER A 280 -26.27 3.68 6.74
CA SER A 280 -25.42 2.90 5.84
C SER A 280 -24.25 2.22 6.55
N GLN A 281 -23.95 2.60 7.80
CA GLN A 281 -22.81 2.13 8.58
C GLN A 281 -23.24 1.11 9.64
N HIS A 282 -23.78 -0.03 9.18
CA HIS A 282 -24.44 -1.04 10.02
C HIS A 282 -23.70 -1.41 11.32
N ALA A 283 -22.38 -1.65 11.25
CA ALA A 283 -21.60 -2.03 12.43
C ALA A 283 -21.50 -0.90 13.46
N GLN A 284 -21.37 0.36 13.00
CA GLN A 284 -21.33 1.53 13.87
C GLN A 284 -22.71 1.81 14.47
N ASP A 285 -23.76 1.68 13.67
CA ASP A 285 -25.15 1.86 14.09
C ASP A 285 -25.55 0.85 15.17
N LYS A 286 -25.18 -0.42 14.99
CA LYS A 286 -25.35 -1.47 15.99
C LYS A 286 -24.60 -1.17 17.29
N ALA A 287 -23.36 -0.72 17.19
CA ALA A 287 -22.55 -0.34 18.35
C ALA A 287 -23.14 0.88 19.08
N LEU A 288 -23.61 1.89 18.33
CA LEU A 288 -24.26 3.08 18.88
C LEU A 288 -25.55 2.70 19.62
N TYR A 289 -26.44 1.93 18.99
CA TYR A 289 -27.66 1.44 19.64
C TYR A 289 -27.33 0.68 20.93
N THR A 290 -26.38 -0.27 20.86
CA THR A 290 -25.96 -1.09 22.00
C THR A 290 -25.39 -0.21 23.13
N SER A 291 -24.57 0.79 22.81
CA SER A 291 -24.02 1.72 23.82
C SER A 291 -25.09 2.57 24.51
N ARG A 292 -26.13 3.00 23.78
CA ARG A 292 -27.28 3.75 24.33
C ARG A 292 -28.23 2.87 25.14
N MET A 293 -28.08 1.55 25.09
CA MET A 293 -28.84 0.68 25.99
C MET A 293 -28.45 0.85 27.46
N THR A 294 -27.21 1.30 27.72
CA THR A 294 -26.65 1.47 29.06
C THR A 294 -26.07 2.87 29.30
N TYR A 295 -25.97 3.71 28.27
CA TYR A 295 -25.40 5.07 28.33
C TYR A 295 -24.00 5.14 28.98
N GLY A 296 -23.25 4.05 28.91
CA GLY A 296 -21.91 3.95 29.50
C GLY A 296 -21.88 3.86 31.03
N PHE A 297 -23.00 3.59 31.71
CA PHE A 297 -22.96 3.23 33.13
C PHE A 297 -22.20 1.91 33.32
N SER A 298 -21.41 1.82 34.39
CA SER A 298 -20.73 0.57 34.73
C SER A 298 -21.70 -0.44 35.35
N PRO A 299 -21.50 -1.75 35.13
CA PRO A 299 -22.21 -2.79 35.85
C PRO A 299 -21.96 -2.66 37.37
N VAL A 300 -23.03 -2.87 38.14
CA VAL A 300 -23.05 -2.88 39.62
C VAL A 300 -23.46 -4.24 40.20
N GLY A 301 -23.73 -5.22 39.32
CA GLY A 301 -24.02 -6.61 39.66
C GLY A 301 -23.27 -7.59 38.74
N PRO A 302 -23.54 -8.91 38.87
CA PRO A 302 -22.91 -9.94 38.03
C PRO A 302 -23.16 -9.69 36.54
N THR A 303 -22.13 -9.85 35.69
CA THR A 303 -22.19 -9.56 34.25
C THR A 303 -22.49 -10.77 33.37
N ASN A 304 -22.75 -11.92 33.98
CA ASN A 304 -22.87 -13.24 33.33
C ASN A 304 -24.16 -13.97 33.71
N LEU A 305 -25.23 -13.26 34.09
CA LEU A 305 -26.52 -13.88 34.34
C LEU A 305 -27.10 -14.45 33.04
N ALA A 306 -27.73 -15.62 33.15
CA ALA A 306 -28.41 -16.26 32.03
C ALA A 306 -29.39 -15.29 31.34
N PRO A 307 -29.59 -15.39 30.01
CA PRO A 307 -30.59 -14.60 29.31
C PRO A 307 -31.99 -14.81 29.90
N VAL A 308 -32.80 -13.75 29.93
CA VAL A 308 -34.18 -13.79 30.40
C VAL A 308 -35.07 -13.19 29.33
N VAL A 309 -35.69 -14.05 28.53
CA VAL A 309 -36.62 -13.61 27.48
C VAL A 309 -38.03 -13.53 28.06
N PRO A 310 -38.68 -12.35 28.09
CA PRO A 310 -40.04 -12.22 28.60
C PRO A 310 -41.06 -13.10 27.87
N VAL A 311 -42.16 -13.45 28.52
CA VAL A 311 -43.25 -14.23 27.90
C VAL A 311 -43.81 -13.46 26.68
N ASN A 312 -44.12 -14.17 25.61
CA ASN A 312 -44.61 -13.64 24.32
C ASN A 312 -43.66 -12.70 23.55
N ALA A 313 -42.42 -12.47 24.02
CA ALA A 313 -41.49 -11.55 23.38
C ALA A 313 -41.15 -11.91 21.92
N GLU A 314 -41.30 -13.18 21.53
CA GLU A 314 -41.13 -13.67 20.15
C GLU A 314 -42.03 -12.97 19.12
N VAL A 315 -43.12 -12.34 19.55
CA VAL A 315 -44.01 -11.55 18.67
C VAL A 315 -43.27 -10.36 18.05
N LEU A 316 -42.25 -9.83 18.72
CA LEU A 316 -41.45 -8.70 18.24
C LEU A 316 -40.71 -9.04 16.94
N LEU A 317 -40.40 -10.31 16.71
CA LEU A 317 -39.62 -10.78 15.56
C LEU A 317 -40.47 -11.55 14.54
N GLU A 318 -41.77 -11.68 14.76
CA GLU A 318 -42.65 -12.57 13.98
C GLU A 318 -42.62 -12.27 12.47
N THR A 319 -42.71 -11.00 12.09
CA THR A 319 -42.68 -10.59 10.67
C THR A 319 -41.27 -10.38 10.14
N ARG A 320 -40.27 -10.20 11.04
CA ARG A 320 -38.85 -10.11 10.67
C ARG A 320 -38.31 -11.48 10.27
N PHE A 321 -38.70 -12.54 10.97
CA PHE A 321 -38.32 -13.91 10.67
C PHE A 321 -39.56 -14.81 10.52
N PRO A 322 -40.33 -14.66 9.43
CA PRO A 322 -41.60 -15.36 9.24
C PRO A 322 -41.43 -16.88 9.03
N TYR A 323 -40.22 -17.32 8.69
CA TYR A 323 -39.86 -18.73 8.44
C TYR A 323 -39.34 -19.46 9.69
N LEU A 324 -39.23 -18.77 10.84
CA LEU A 324 -38.85 -19.35 12.13
C LEU A 324 -40.09 -19.59 12.98
N ASP A 325 -40.03 -20.53 13.91
CA ASP A 325 -41.09 -20.70 14.92
C ASP A 325 -40.90 -19.76 16.13
N ALA A 326 -41.88 -19.80 17.04
CA ALA A 326 -41.86 -18.98 18.26
C ALA A 326 -40.62 -19.27 19.13
N SER A 327 -40.24 -20.54 19.30
CA SER A 327 -39.12 -20.94 20.14
C SER A 327 -37.78 -20.43 19.60
N GLN A 328 -37.63 -20.48 18.28
CA GLN A 328 -36.45 -19.98 17.57
C GLN A 328 -36.32 -18.47 17.70
N ARG A 329 -37.41 -17.72 17.53
CA ARG A 329 -37.42 -16.27 17.76
C ARG A 329 -37.09 -15.91 19.20
N ARG A 330 -37.53 -16.71 20.19
CA ARG A 330 -37.13 -16.54 21.60
C ARG A 330 -35.62 -16.77 21.77
N GLU A 331 -35.04 -17.76 21.11
CA GLU A 331 -33.59 -18.00 21.16
C GLU A 331 -32.78 -16.84 20.55
N ILE A 332 -33.24 -16.26 19.43
CA ILE A 332 -32.64 -15.04 18.88
C ILE A 332 -32.63 -13.92 19.92
N LEU A 333 -33.78 -13.65 20.56
CA LEU A 333 -33.89 -12.61 21.59
C LEU A 333 -32.92 -12.86 22.74
N GLY A 334 -32.83 -14.10 23.24
CA GLY A 334 -31.95 -14.45 24.35
C GLY A 334 -30.45 -14.40 24.00
N THR A 335 -30.08 -14.88 22.81
CA THR A 335 -28.67 -14.92 22.36
C THR A 335 -28.12 -13.56 21.96
N THR A 336 -28.99 -12.56 21.80
CA THR A 336 -28.61 -11.19 21.44
C THR A 336 -28.76 -10.21 22.61
N GLU A 337 -29.18 -10.65 23.80
CA GLU A 337 -29.25 -9.80 25.00
C GLU A 337 -27.91 -9.12 25.31
N ILE A 338 -27.96 -7.88 25.82
CA ILE A 338 -26.77 -7.28 26.43
C ILE A 338 -26.39 -8.04 27.71
N SER A 339 -25.12 -7.89 28.13
CA SER A 339 -24.65 -8.43 29.41
C SER A 339 -25.50 -7.91 30.58
N SER A 340 -25.60 -8.73 31.63
CA SER A 340 -26.26 -8.31 32.87
C SER A 340 -25.37 -7.38 33.70
N GLY A 341 -25.88 -6.97 34.86
CA GLY A 341 -25.18 -6.22 35.90
C GLY A 341 -25.59 -4.77 35.96
N TYR A 342 -26.50 -4.28 35.12
CA TYR A 342 -26.88 -2.87 35.06
C TYR A 342 -28.11 -2.59 35.93
N ALA A 343 -28.03 -1.57 36.78
CA ALA A 343 -29.16 -1.11 37.59
C ALA A 343 -30.37 -0.72 36.71
N VAL A 344 -31.59 -0.95 37.20
CA VAL A 344 -32.87 -0.80 36.45
C VAL A 344 -33.08 -1.83 35.34
N ILE A 345 -32.04 -2.16 34.57
CA ILE A 345 -32.13 -3.11 33.45
C ILE A 345 -32.35 -4.55 33.95
N ASP A 346 -31.53 -5.05 34.88
CA ASP A 346 -31.64 -6.45 35.31
C ASP A 346 -32.93 -6.76 36.06
N GLN A 347 -33.44 -5.79 36.83
CA GLN A 347 -34.69 -5.95 37.60
C GLN A 347 -35.95 -5.79 36.75
N SER A 348 -35.80 -5.53 35.44
CA SER A 348 -36.93 -5.41 34.51
C SER A 348 -37.44 -6.76 33.99
N ASN A 349 -37.17 -7.89 34.65
CA ASN A 349 -37.63 -9.21 34.22
C ASN A 349 -37.30 -9.56 32.75
N GLY A 350 -36.15 -9.10 32.25
CA GLY A 350 -35.67 -9.36 30.90
C GLY A 350 -35.95 -8.25 29.86
N TYR A 351 -36.98 -7.42 30.07
CA TYR A 351 -37.40 -6.42 29.07
C TYR A 351 -36.29 -5.41 28.70
N GLY A 352 -35.44 -5.03 29.65
CA GLY A 352 -34.34 -4.08 29.45
C GLY A 352 -33.08 -4.66 28.82
N ARG A 353 -32.92 -5.99 28.82
CA ARG A 353 -31.75 -6.66 28.22
C ARG A 353 -31.91 -6.96 26.75
N LEU A 354 -33.15 -7.01 26.24
CA LEU A 354 -33.44 -7.28 24.83
C LEU A 354 -32.80 -6.25 23.90
N ASN A 355 -31.78 -6.67 23.15
CA ASN A 355 -31.16 -5.84 22.12
C ASN A 355 -31.87 -6.05 20.78
N LEU A 356 -32.97 -5.31 20.57
CA LEU A 356 -33.79 -5.49 19.37
C LEU A 356 -33.05 -5.19 18.07
N TYR A 357 -32.05 -4.30 18.07
CA TYR A 357 -31.22 -4.07 16.88
C TYR A 357 -30.44 -5.33 16.51
N ALA A 358 -29.72 -5.92 17.47
CA ALA A 358 -28.97 -7.16 17.25
C ALA A 358 -29.90 -8.35 16.96
N ALA A 359 -31.07 -8.42 17.60
CA ALA A 359 -32.07 -9.45 17.34
C ALA A 359 -32.61 -9.39 15.90
N GLY A 360 -32.76 -8.19 15.33
CA GLY A 360 -33.16 -7.99 13.92
C GLY A 360 -32.12 -8.50 12.91
N ASP A 361 -30.88 -8.73 13.34
CA ASP A 361 -29.79 -9.29 12.53
C ASP A 361 -29.70 -10.83 12.61
N GLY A 362 -30.59 -11.50 13.34
CA GLY A 362 -30.65 -12.96 13.45
C GLY A 362 -30.04 -13.48 14.76
N TYR A 363 -29.62 -14.75 14.77
CA TYR A 363 -29.05 -15.39 15.97
C TYR A 363 -27.74 -14.74 16.44
N GLY A 364 -27.48 -14.66 17.74
CA GLY A 364 -26.15 -14.34 18.29
C GLY A 364 -25.30 -15.58 18.62
N ALA A 365 -25.97 -16.71 18.84
CA ALA A 365 -25.34 -18.01 19.05
C ALA A 365 -26.30 -19.14 18.68
N PHE A 366 -25.78 -20.26 18.21
CA PHE A 366 -26.48 -21.53 18.13
C PHE A 366 -26.18 -22.34 19.39
N ASN A 367 -27.04 -22.27 20.40
CA ASN A 367 -26.89 -23.07 21.62
C ASN A 367 -27.30 -24.53 21.39
N SER A 368 -28.09 -24.77 20.34
CA SER A 368 -28.50 -26.07 19.83
C SER A 368 -28.62 -25.99 18.30
N ASN A 369 -28.93 -27.12 17.63
CA ASN A 369 -29.10 -27.11 16.18
C ASN A 369 -30.33 -26.29 15.76
N VAL A 370 -30.11 -25.32 14.87
CA VAL A 370 -31.16 -24.44 14.36
C VAL A 370 -31.62 -24.92 12.99
N THR A 371 -32.92 -25.14 12.82
CA THR A 371 -33.51 -25.53 11.52
C THR A 371 -34.28 -24.38 10.88
N VAL A 372 -33.90 -23.99 9.67
CA VAL A 372 -34.49 -22.89 8.91
C VAL A 372 -35.30 -23.43 7.74
N ASN A 373 -36.58 -23.10 7.64
CA ASN A 373 -37.48 -23.60 6.58
C ASN A 373 -38.00 -22.44 5.71
N MET A 374 -37.23 -22.04 4.70
CA MET A 374 -37.57 -20.89 3.83
C MET A 374 -38.27 -21.31 2.55
N ASN A 375 -39.39 -20.68 2.18
CA ASN A 375 -40.13 -20.97 0.95
C ASN A 375 -40.13 -19.76 -0.01
N ALA A 376 -39.38 -19.87 -1.11
CA ALA A 376 -39.24 -18.81 -2.09
C ALA A 376 -40.55 -18.36 -2.75
N SER A 377 -41.55 -19.25 -2.87
CA SER A 377 -42.85 -18.90 -3.47
C SER A 377 -43.66 -17.91 -2.63
N GLN A 378 -43.32 -17.72 -1.35
CA GLN A 378 -43.99 -16.76 -0.46
C GLN A 378 -43.40 -15.34 -0.56
N GLY A 379 -42.29 -15.15 -1.29
CA GLY A 379 -41.64 -13.84 -1.44
C GLY A 379 -41.07 -13.27 -0.13
N GLY A 380 -40.55 -12.03 -0.21
CA GLY A 380 -39.96 -11.31 0.92
C GLY A 380 -38.90 -12.15 1.66
N TYR A 381 -38.93 -12.11 3.00
CA TYR A 381 -38.00 -12.86 3.85
C TYR A 381 -38.12 -14.39 3.75
N ASN A 382 -39.22 -14.94 3.23
CA ASN A 382 -39.29 -16.39 2.96
C ASN A 382 -38.49 -16.78 1.72
N ALA A 383 -38.25 -15.83 0.81
CA ALA A 383 -37.43 -16.04 -0.38
C ALA A 383 -35.97 -15.74 -0.17
N ILE A 384 -35.65 -14.65 0.54
CA ILE A 384 -34.26 -14.23 0.78
C ILE A 384 -34.16 -13.47 2.11
N ASP A 385 -33.18 -13.82 2.93
CA ASP A 385 -32.87 -13.09 4.17
C ASP A 385 -31.37 -13.14 4.47
N ALA A 386 -30.88 -12.13 5.17
CA ALA A 386 -29.49 -12.02 5.61
C ALA A 386 -29.40 -11.94 7.14
N TRP A 387 -28.62 -12.84 7.73
CA TRP A 387 -28.20 -12.78 9.13
C TRP A 387 -26.82 -12.13 9.22
N ARG A 388 -26.74 -11.08 10.05
CA ARG A 388 -25.60 -10.16 10.12
C ARG A 388 -24.84 -10.21 11.44
N ASN A 389 -25.31 -11.00 12.40
CA ASN A 389 -24.58 -11.25 13.63
C ASN A 389 -23.39 -12.19 13.39
N ASP A 390 -22.35 -12.03 14.21
CA ASP A 390 -21.35 -13.08 14.41
C ASP A 390 -21.97 -14.16 15.30
N ILE A 391 -22.17 -15.35 14.74
CA ILE A 391 -22.88 -16.46 15.38
C ILE A 391 -21.87 -17.40 16.02
N SER A 392 -21.94 -17.53 17.34
CA SER A 392 -21.12 -18.45 18.14
C SER A 392 -21.91 -19.70 18.56
N GLY A 393 -21.35 -20.53 19.44
CA GLY A 393 -22.07 -21.65 20.08
C GLY A 393 -21.70 -23.04 19.57
N THR A 394 -22.24 -24.07 20.22
CA THR A 394 -21.92 -25.48 19.92
C THR A 394 -22.90 -26.14 18.95
N GLY A 395 -24.04 -25.49 18.67
CA GLY A 395 -25.03 -25.93 17.71
C GLY A 395 -24.63 -25.71 16.25
N GLY A 396 -25.37 -26.36 15.35
CA GLY A 396 -25.21 -26.23 13.90
C GLY A 396 -26.43 -25.62 13.21
N LEU A 397 -26.30 -25.37 11.92
CA LEU A 397 -27.38 -24.84 11.06
C LEU A 397 -27.91 -25.94 10.13
N ILE A 398 -29.23 -26.09 10.05
CA ILE A 398 -29.92 -26.93 9.07
C ILE A 398 -30.78 -26.03 8.19
N LYS A 399 -30.40 -25.84 6.93
CA LYS A 399 -31.12 -25.03 5.94
C LYS A 399 -31.98 -25.91 5.04
N ASN A 400 -33.29 -25.75 5.16
CA ASN A 400 -34.32 -26.40 4.36
C ASN A 400 -35.07 -25.39 3.47
N GLY A 401 -35.91 -25.93 2.58
CA GLY A 401 -36.81 -25.16 1.73
C GLY A 401 -36.11 -24.39 0.60
N THR A 402 -36.88 -23.81 -0.31
CA THR A 402 -36.38 -23.26 -1.59
C THR A 402 -35.76 -21.86 -1.50
N GLY A 403 -35.87 -21.15 -0.36
CA GLY A 403 -35.31 -19.80 -0.20
C GLY A 403 -33.78 -19.73 -0.05
N ASN A 404 -33.23 -18.52 -0.10
CA ASN A 404 -31.81 -18.21 0.11
C ASN A 404 -31.57 -17.60 1.49
N LEU A 405 -30.75 -18.25 2.33
CA LEU A 405 -30.25 -17.64 3.56
C LEU A 405 -28.83 -17.12 3.31
N ILE A 406 -28.57 -15.87 3.67
CA ILE A 406 -27.25 -15.25 3.58
C ILE A 406 -26.69 -15.09 4.99
N LEU A 407 -25.49 -15.59 5.23
CA LEU A 407 -24.73 -15.34 6.46
C LEU A 407 -23.60 -14.38 6.14
N THR A 408 -23.58 -13.20 6.77
CA THR A 408 -22.53 -12.19 6.52
C THR A 408 -21.53 -12.06 7.65
N GLY A 409 -21.88 -12.55 8.85
CA GLY A 409 -21.01 -12.49 10.03
C GLY A 409 -19.82 -13.45 9.96
N ASN A 410 -18.86 -13.21 10.85
CA ASN A 410 -17.69 -14.05 11.07
C ASN A 410 -18.05 -15.10 12.12
N ASN A 411 -18.57 -16.22 11.66
CA ASN A 411 -19.23 -17.21 12.50
C ASN A 411 -18.22 -18.20 13.10
N THR A 412 -18.46 -18.59 14.34
CA THR A 412 -17.58 -19.49 15.11
C THR A 412 -18.31 -20.72 15.67
N TYR A 413 -19.59 -20.91 15.30
CA TYR A 413 -20.35 -22.07 15.73
C TYR A 413 -19.70 -23.38 15.27
N SER A 414 -19.76 -24.43 16.10
CA SER A 414 -19.00 -25.67 15.88
C SER A 414 -19.83 -26.88 15.47
N GLY A 415 -21.17 -26.81 15.53
CA GLY A 415 -22.05 -27.94 15.22
C GLY A 415 -22.18 -28.32 13.74
N GLY A 416 -21.50 -27.59 12.85
CA GLY A 416 -21.54 -27.81 11.39
C GLY A 416 -22.76 -27.22 10.71
N THR A 417 -22.87 -27.45 9.40
CA THR A 417 -23.94 -26.90 8.55
C THR A 417 -24.50 -28.00 7.65
N VAL A 418 -25.82 -28.08 7.52
CA VAL A 418 -26.52 -28.99 6.61
C VAL A 418 -27.43 -28.18 5.70
N ILE A 419 -27.31 -28.34 4.39
CA ILE A 419 -28.12 -27.67 3.38
C ILE A 419 -28.93 -28.74 2.65
N ASN A 420 -30.22 -28.87 3.00
CA ASN A 420 -31.13 -29.82 2.37
C ASN A 420 -31.92 -29.22 1.21
N GLY A 421 -31.97 -27.88 1.09
CA GLY A 421 -32.72 -27.22 0.03
C GLY A 421 -32.42 -25.72 -0.11
N GLY A 422 -32.70 -25.20 -1.31
CA GLY A 422 -32.54 -23.79 -1.64
C GLY A 422 -31.07 -23.40 -1.73
N VAL A 423 -30.76 -22.19 -1.29
CA VAL A 423 -29.40 -21.63 -1.32
C VAL A 423 -28.97 -21.23 0.08
N LEU A 424 -27.70 -21.50 0.41
CA LEU A 424 -27.02 -20.87 1.53
C LEU A 424 -25.83 -20.09 0.98
N THR A 425 -25.79 -18.79 1.27
CA THR A 425 -24.76 -17.87 0.78
C THR A 425 -23.92 -17.34 1.94
N GLY A 426 -22.61 -17.20 1.74
CA GLY A 426 -21.71 -16.58 2.71
C GLY A 426 -20.31 -16.43 2.14
N HIS A 427 -19.39 -15.89 2.93
CA HIS A 427 -17.96 -15.84 2.61
C HIS A 427 -17.19 -16.91 3.40
N ALA A 428 -15.87 -16.96 3.26
CA ALA A 428 -15.05 -18.02 3.84
C ALA A 428 -15.22 -18.19 5.37
N GLN A 429 -15.53 -17.11 6.10
CA GLN A 429 -15.67 -17.14 7.57
C GLN A 429 -17.13 -17.29 8.03
N SER A 430 -18.08 -17.44 7.12
CA SER A 430 -19.51 -17.46 7.45
C SER A 430 -20.03 -18.80 7.98
N PHE A 431 -19.25 -19.88 7.94
CA PHE A 431 -19.77 -21.25 8.14
C PHE A 431 -19.25 -21.97 9.37
N GLY A 432 -18.68 -21.24 10.34
CA GLY A 432 -18.15 -21.84 11.56
C GLY A 432 -16.98 -22.78 11.28
N SER A 433 -16.75 -23.73 12.19
CA SER A 433 -15.59 -24.66 12.10
C SER A 433 -15.94 -26.10 11.73
N GLY A 434 -17.24 -26.44 11.66
CA GLY A 434 -17.71 -27.80 11.39
C GLY A 434 -17.80 -28.15 9.91
N THR A 435 -18.05 -29.44 9.63
CA THR A 435 -18.33 -29.94 8.26
C THR A 435 -19.60 -29.29 7.69
N ILE A 436 -19.61 -29.07 6.38
CA ILE A 436 -20.78 -28.66 5.62
C ILE A 436 -21.29 -29.85 4.82
N THR A 437 -22.54 -30.26 5.05
CA THR A 437 -23.25 -31.25 4.22
C THR A 437 -24.15 -30.50 3.25
N ASP A 438 -23.68 -30.33 2.02
CA ASP A 438 -24.41 -29.65 0.95
C ASP A 438 -25.14 -30.65 0.05
N ASN A 439 -26.47 -30.69 0.16
CA ASN A 439 -27.36 -31.47 -0.70
C ASN A 439 -28.18 -30.56 -1.65
N ALA A 440 -27.86 -29.26 -1.73
CA ALA A 440 -28.57 -28.30 -2.56
C ALA A 440 -27.62 -27.31 -3.23
N THR A 441 -27.43 -26.11 -2.68
CA THR A 441 -26.49 -25.13 -3.23
C THR A 441 -25.82 -24.31 -2.14
N LEU A 442 -24.50 -24.37 -2.08
CA LEU A 442 -23.63 -23.49 -1.31
C LEU A 442 -23.00 -22.43 -2.22
N VAL A 443 -23.20 -21.15 -1.89
CA VAL A 443 -22.53 -20.02 -2.57
C VAL A 443 -21.48 -19.42 -1.65
N LEU A 444 -20.24 -19.42 -2.10
CA LEU A 444 -19.11 -18.72 -1.52
C LEU A 444 -18.91 -17.39 -2.27
N ASP A 445 -19.49 -16.31 -1.73
CA ASP A 445 -19.34 -14.95 -2.25
C ASP A 445 -18.15 -14.27 -1.60
N GLN A 446 -17.03 -14.27 -2.33
CA GLN A 446 -15.73 -13.90 -1.79
C GLN A 446 -15.18 -12.68 -2.53
N SER A 447 -15.31 -11.50 -1.92
CA SER A 447 -14.84 -10.23 -2.48
C SER A 447 -13.35 -9.98 -2.28
N THR A 448 -12.76 -10.51 -1.20
CA THR A 448 -11.33 -10.38 -0.82
C THR A 448 -10.66 -11.75 -0.70
N ASN A 449 -9.33 -11.82 -0.69
CA ASN A 449 -8.66 -13.12 -0.57
C ASN A 449 -8.84 -13.73 0.83
N ASP A 450 -9.18 -15.02 0.91
CA ASP A 450 -9.28 -15.75 2.18
C ASP A 450 -9.13 -17.27 1.99
N THR A 451 -9.01 -18.00 3.11
CA THR A 451 -8.89 -19.46 3.16
C THR A 451 -10.17 -20.10 3.68
N PHE A 452 -10.65 -21.13 2.97
CA PHE A 452 -11.80 -21.94 3.35
C PHE A 452 -11.37 -23.33 3.77
N SER A 453 -11.45 -23.62 5.08
CA SER A 453 -10.95 -24.85 5.68
C SER A 453 -12.03 -25.91 5.93
N ASN A 454 -13.32 -25.55 5.90
CA ASN A 454 -14.40 -26.49 6.12
C ASN A 454 -14.42 -27.58 5.04
N ALA A 455 -14.62 -28.83 5.46
CA ALA A 455 -14.90 -29.92 4.53
C ALA A 455 -16.35 -29.82 4.02
N ILE A 456 -16.53 -29.97 2.70
CA ILE A 456 -17.85 -30.00 2.07
C ILE A 456 -18.18 -31.44 1.66
N THR A 457 -19.36 -31.92 2.01
CA THR A 457 -19.85 -33.26 1.67
C THR A 457 -21.21 -33.15 0.99
N GLY A 458 -21.74 -34.26 0.48
CA GLY A 458 -23.06 -34.31 -0.17
C GLY A 458 -23.00 -34.27 -1.70
N ASN A 459 -24.14 -33.97 -2.31
CA ASN A 459 -24.34 -33.98 -3.78
C ASN A 459 -24.85 -32.65 -4.35
N GLY A 460 -24.85 -31.60 -3.53
CA GLY A 460 -25.22 -30.24 -3.92
C GLY A 460 -24.19 -29.55 -4.82
N ALA A 461 -24.50 -28.32 -5.22
CA ALA A 461 -23.65 -27.50 -6.07
C ALA A 461 -22.88 -26.45 -5.27
N LEU A 462 -21.59 -26.34 -5.52
CA LEU A 462 -20.74 -25.28 -4.98
C LEU A 462 -20.57 -24.16 -6.01
N ILE A 463 -20.81 -22.92 -5.62
CA ILE A 463 -20.58 -21.74 -6.47
C ILE A 463 -19.58 -20.83 -5.79
N LYS A 464 -18.47 -20.53 -6.47
CA LYS A 464 -17.53 -19.46 -6.07
C LYS A 464 -17.80 -18.22 -6.92
N GLN A 465 -18.14 -17.12 -6.26
CA GLN A 465 -18.30 -15.80 -6.87
C GLN A 465 -17.49 -14.73 -6.13
N GLY A 466 -17.52 -13.49 -6.62
CA GLY A 466 -16.70 -12.38 -6.10
C GLY A 466 -15.25 -12.40 -6.60
N ALA A 467 -14.59 -11.24 -6.60
CA ALA A 467 -13.28 -11.03 -7.21
C ALA A 467 -12.11 -11.66 -6.43
N GLY A 468 -12.29 -11.96 -5.14
CA GLY A 468 -11.25 -12.49 -4.27
C GLY A 468 -10.80 -13.91 -4.65
N SER A 469 -9.54 -14.21 -4.34
CA SER A 469 -8.98 -15.56 -4.41
C SER A 469 -9.38 -16.36 -3.18
N LEU A 470 -10.09 -17.47 -3.37
CA LEU A 470 -10.45 -18.40 -2.31
C LEU A 470 -9.48 -19.58 -2.32
N ASN A 471 -8.72 -19.74 -1.23
CA ASN A 471 -7.87 -20.89 -0.99
C ASN A 471 -8.66 -22.00 -0.27
N LEU A 472 -9.14 -22.99 -1.01
CA LEU A 472 -9.88 -24.12 -0.46
C LEU A 472 -8.91 -25.19 0.03
N THR A 473 -8.78 -25.33 1.34
CA THR A 473 -7.90 -26.32 1.99
C THR A 473 -8.66 -27.50 2.58
N GLY A 474 -9.99 -27.39 2.68
CA GLY A 474 -10.86 -28.46 3.17
C GLY A 474 -10.79 -29.74 2.32
N ASN A 475 -10.76 -30.90 2.98
CA ASN A 475 -10.85 -32.20 2.33
C ASN A 475 -12.31 -32.57 2.10
N SER A 476 -12.85 -32.20 0.94
CA SER A 476 -14.27 -32.33 0.60
C SER A 476 -14.55 -33.64 -0.16
N SER A 477 -15.73 -34.21 0.06
CA SER A 477 -16.25 -35.37 -0.68
C SER A 477 -17.46 -35.02 -1.55
N LEU A 478 -17.78 -33.73 -1.68
CA LEU A 478 -18.82 -33.17 -2.53
C LEU A 478 -18.79 -33.79 -3.94
N SER A 479 -19.92 -34.34 -4.36
CA SER A 479 -20.07 -35.02 -5.66
C SER A 479 -20.83 -34.20 -6.71
N GLY A 480 -21.58 -33.16 -6.29
CA GLY A 480 -22.21 -32.26 -7.24
C GLY A 480 -21.22 -31.24 -7.82
N ALA A 481 -21.65 -30.48 -8.82
CA ALA A 481 -20.78 -29.63 -9.61
C ALA A 481 -20.27 -28.40 -8.83
N THR A 482 -19.03 -28.00 -9.11
CA THR A 482 -18.47 -26.72 -8.64
C THR A 482 -18.43 -25.73 -9.81
N THR A 483 -18.88 -24.49 -9.62
CA THR A 483 -18.80 -23.42 -10.62
C THR A 483 -17.99 -22.25 -10.09
N VAL A 484 -16.95 -21.84 -10.81
CA VAL A 484 -16.18 -20.62 -10.54
C VAL A 484 -16.68 -19.53 -11.48
N GLN A 485 -17.44 -18.58 -10.95
CA GLN A 485 -18.04 -17.49 -11.72
C GLN A 485 -17.10 -16.29 -11.87
N ALA A 486 -16.30 -16.00 -10.84
CA ALA A 486 -15.36 -14.89 -10.80
C ALA A 486 -14.23 -15.13 -9.79
N GLY A 487 -13.15 -14.36 -9.94
CA GLY A 487 -11.96 -14.46 -9.09
C GLY A 487 -11.22 -15.79 -9.28
N ARG A 488 -10.43 -16.17 -8.27
CA ARG A 488 -9.68 -17.44 -8.27
C ARG A 488 -10.26 -18.41 -7.25
N LEU A 489 -10.42 -19.68 -7.64
CA LEU A 489 -10.56 -20.81 -6.72
C LEU A 489 -9.25 -21.61 -6.75
N ALA A 490 -8.46 -21.53 -5.69
CA ALA A 490 -7.28 -22.36 -5.51
C ALA A 490 -7.63 -23.59 -4.68
N VAL A 491 -7.70 -24.77 -5.32
CA VAL A 491 -7.99 -26.03 -4.65
C VAL A 491 -6.68 -26.62 -4.14
N ASN A 492 -6.42 -26.48 -2.85
CA ASN A 492 -5.26 -27.04 -2.15
C ASN A 492 -5.64 -28.20 -1.20
N GLY A 493 -6.94 -28.42 -0.98
CA GLY A 493 -7.50 -29.62 -0.36
C GLY A 493 -8.00 -30.63 -1.40
N ASN A 494 -9.19 -31.17 -1.18
CA ASN A 494 -9.80 -32.17 -2.07
C ASN A 494 -11.19 -31.75 -2.53
N LEU A 495 -11.43 -31.74 -3.84
CA LEU A 495 -12.72 -31.71 -4.53
C LEU A 495 -12.79 -32.85 -5.56
N GLY A 496 -12.09 -33.96 -5.30
CA GLY A 496 -11.87 -35.07 -6.24
C GLY A 496 -13.12 -35.77 -6.78
N ASN A 497 -14.31 -35.48 -6.26
CA ASN A 497 -15.59 -36.02 -6.75
C ASN A 497 -16.44 -34.96 -7.49
N SER A 498 -16.01 -33.69 -7.51
CA SER A 498 -16.75 -32.56 -8.06
C SER A 498 -16.11 -32.08 -9.37
N VAL A 499 -16.91 -32.02 -10.44
CA VAL A 499 -16.47 -31.41 -11.69
C VAL A 499 -16.51 -29.89 -11.56
N VAL A 500 -15.38 -29.23 -11.84
CA VAL A 500 -15.24 -27.78 -11.75
C VAL A 500 -15.46 -27.14 -13.13
N THR A 501 -16.44 -26.23 -13.22
CA THR A 501 -16.65 -25.37 -14.39
C THR A 501 -16.07 -23.99 -14.13
N VAL A 502 -15.22 -23.50 -15.02
CA VAL A 502 -14.55 -22.20 -14.91
C VAL A 502 -15.13 -21.26 -15.96
N ASN A 503 -15.83 -20.23 -15.51
CA ASN A 503 -16.47 -19.25 -16.40
C ASN A 503 -15.47 -18.20 -16.91
N SER A 504 -15.91 -17.39 -17.86
CA SER A 504 -15.13 -16.27 -18.40
C SER A 504 -14.67 -15.32 -17.29
N GLY A 505 -13.36 -15.02 -17.26
CA GLY A 505 -12.76 -14.14 -16.25
C GLY A 505 -12.51 -14.78 -14.89
N ALA A 506 -12.80 -16.08 -14.74
CA ALA A 506 -12.50 -16.85 -13.54
C ALA A 506 -11.25 -17.73 -13.71
N VAL A 507 -10.63 -18.08 -12.57
CA VAL A 507 -9.41 -18.88 -12.52
C VAL A 507 -9.59 -20.08 -11.60
N LEU A 508 -9.26 -21.28 -12.08
CA LEU A 508 -9.04 -22.46 -11.23
C LEU A 508 -7.54 -22.66 -11.04
N GLY A 509 -7.09 -22.96 -9.82
CA GLY A 509 -5.70 -23.35 -9.56
C GLY A 509 -5.52 -24.21 -8.31
N GLY A 510 -4.30 -24.23 -7.77
CA GLY A 510 -3.93 -25.00 -6.58
C GLY A 510 -3.28 -26.36 -6.88
N ASN A 511 -2.90 -27.08 -5.83
CA ASN A 511 -2.13 -28.33 -5.86
C ASN A 511 -2.93 -29.58 -5.44
N GLY A 512 -4.24 -29.43 -5.25
CA GLY A 512 -5.12 -30.46 -4.73
C GLY A 512 -5.66 -31.41 -5.79
N SER A 513 -6.90 -31.87 -5.56
CA SER A 513 -7.61 -32.77 -6.47
C SER A 513 -8.99 -32.23 -6.83
N VAL A 514 -9.42 -32.41 -8.08
CA VAL A 514 -10.78 -32.11 -8.58
C VAL A 514 -11.36 -33.32 -9.33
N GLY A 515 -12.68 -33.43 -9.42
CA GLY A 515 -13.35 -34.54 -10.12
C GLY A 515 -13.34 -34.43 -11.64
N GLY A 516 -13.14 -33.23 -12.16
CA GLY A 516 -13.09 -32.92 -13.60
C GLY A 516 -12.93 -31.42 -13.80
N ILE A 517 -12.57 -31.01 -15.02
CA ILE A 517 -12.42 -29.59 -15.37
C ILE A 517 -13.20 -29.30 -16.65
N ASN A 518 -14.01 -28.24 -16.64
CA ASN A 518 -14.65 -27.65 -17.81
C ASN A 518 -14.27 -26.16 -17.86
N ALA A 519 -13.25 -25.79 -18.62
CA ALA A 519 -12.86 -24.40 -18.82
C ALA A 519 -13.68 -23.81 -19.98
N ALA A 520 -14.59 -22.88 -19.68
CA ALA A 520 -15.35 -22.15 -20.69
C ALA A 520 -14.47 -21.13 -21.41
N SER A 521 -14.97 -20.57 -22.52
CA SER A 521 -14.28 -19.47 -23.22
C SER A 521 -14.01 -18.32 -22.24
N GLY A 522 -12.77 -17.80 -22.23
CA GLY A 522 -12.30 -16.80 -21.27
C GLY A 522 -12.00 -17.31 -19.86
N GLY A 523 -12.24 -18.60 -19.56
CA GLY A 523 -11.86 -19.24 -18.29
C GLY A 523 -10.39 -19.67 -18.29
N VAL A 524 -9.73 -19.55 -17.14
CA VAL A 524 -8.31 -19.87 -16.97
C VAL A 524 -8.13 -21.05 -16.02
N VAL A 525 -7.31 -22.02 -16.42
CA VAL A 525 -6.82 -23.08 -15.53
C VAL A 525 -5.33 -22.83 -15.32
N ALA A 526 -4.95 -22.57 -14.07
CA ALA A 526 -3.59 -22.28 -13.63
C ALA A 526 -3.26 -23.20 -12.44
N PRO A 527 -2.98 -24.50 -12.70
CA PRO A 527 -2.53 -25.46 -11.69
C PRO A 527 -1.35 -24.89 -10.93
N GLY A 528 -1.09 -25.40 -9.74
CA GLY A 528 0.04 -24.91 -8.98
C GLY A 528 -0.33 -23.83 -7.97
N ASN A 529 0.60 -23.64 -7.04
CA ASN A 529 0.86 -22.35 -6.41
C ASN A 529 2.24 -21.84 -6.89
N SER A 530 2.56 -22.09 -8.17
CA SER A 530 3.77 -21.61 -8.86
C SER A 530 5.10 -22.19 -8.31
N VAL A 531 5.45 -23.47 -8.52
CA VAL A 531 4.85 -24.49 -9.41
C VAL A 531 4.15 -25.62 -8.65
N GLY A 532 3.27 -26.37 -9.30
CA GLY A 532 2.69 -27.57 -8.73
C GLY A 532 1.76 -28.38 -9.63
N GLN A 533 1.22 -29.45 -9.07
CA GLN A 533 0.37 -30.41 -9.79
C GLN A 533 -1.06 -30.32 -9.31
N LEU A 534 -2.01 -30.18 -10.25
CA LEU A 534 -3.44 -30.36 -9.98
C LEU A 534 -3.87 -31.75 -10.46
N ASN A 535 -4.43 -32.55 -9.56
CA ASN A 535 -4.93 -33.89 -9.87
C ASN A 535 -6.39 -33.82 -10.33
N VAL A 536 -6.74 -34.56 -11.38
CA VAL A 536 -8.09 -34.59 -11.94
C VAL A 536 -8.56 -36.04 -12.02
N ASN A 537 -9.55 -36.41 -11.20
CA ASN A 537 -10.08 -37.77 -11.14
C ASN A 537 -11.03 -38.14 -12.31
N GLY A 538 -11.13 -37.26 -13.31
CA GLY A 538 -11.99 -37.43 -14.48
C GLY A 538 -11.46 -36.68 -15.70
N ASN A 539 -12.37 -36.19 -16.52
CA ASN A 539 -12.03 -35.54 -17.78
C ASN A 539 -11.59 -34.08 -17.59
N VAL A 540 -10.78 -33.59 -18.52
CA VAL A 540 -10.38 -32.18 -18.65
C VAL A 540 -10.85 -31.66 -19.99
N ASN A 541 -11.70 -30.65 -20.00
CA ASN A 541 -12.24 -30.06 -21.21
C ASN A 541 -11.90 -28.57 -21.24
N PHE A 542 -11.10 -28.18 -22.22
CA PHE A 542 -10.87 -26.79 -22.58
C PHE A 542 -11.78 -26.43 -23.75
N ALA A 543 -12.53 -25.34 -23.63
CA ALA A 543 -13.27 -24.75 -24.74
C ALA A 543 -12.37 -23.84 -25.58
N GLN A 544 -12.78 -23.54 -26.82
CA GLN A 544 -12.09 -22.55 -27.63
C GLN A 544 -12.07 -21.18 -26.92
N GLY A 545 -10.90 -20.54 -26.86
CA GLY A 545 -10.71 -19.27 -26.16
C GLY A 545 -10.55 -19.39 -24.64
N SER A 546 -10.51 -20.60 -24.08
CA SER A 546 -10.02 -20.82 -22.71
C SER A 546 -8.49 -20.83 -22.67
N VAL A 547 -7.92 -20.64 -21.48
CA VAL A 547 -6.47 -20.56 -21.27
C VAL A 547 -5.99 -21.62 -20.28
N TYR A 548 -4.94 -22.34 -20.66
CA TYR A 548 -4.14 -23.15 -19.77
C TYR A 548 -2.84 -22.41 -19.43
N GLN A 549 -2.71 -21.91 -18.20
CA GLN A 549 -1.56 -21.16 -17.73
C GLN A 549 -0.55 -22.10 -17.06
N VAL A 550 0.73 -21.92 -17.38
CA VAL A 550 1.83 -22.77 -16.90
C VAL A 550 3.00 -21.90 -16.44
N GLU A 551 3.50 -22.20 -15.24
CA GLU A 551 4.77 -21.70 -14.72
C GLU A 551 5.81 -22.84 -14.63
N SER A 552 7.09 -22.49 -14.54
CA SER A 552 8.15 -23.43 -14.19
C SER A 552 8.99 -22.95 -12.99
N ASP A 553 9.90 -23.79 -12.52
CA ASP A 553 10.94 -23.42 -11.56
C ASP A 553 12.35 -23.68 -12.13
N ALA A 554 13.36 -23.16 -11.43
CA ALA A 554 14.76 -23.29 -11.83
C ALA A 554 15.29 -24.73 -11.76
N ALA A 555 14.56 -25.64 -11.09
CA ALA A 555 14.89 -27.06 -11.03
C ALA A 555 14.34 -27.84 -12.23
N GLY A 556 13.61 -27.17 -13.14
CA GLY A 556 13.03 -27.78 -14.33
C GLY A 556 11.68 -28.46 -14.07
N ASN A 557 11.01 -28.15 -12.97
CA ASN A 557 9.62 -28.54 -12.75
C ASN A 557 8.68 -27.51 -13.39
N ALA A 558 7.49 -27.93 -13.80
CA ALA A 558 6.45 -27.03 -14.29
C ALA A 558 5.09 -27.38 -13.71
N ASP A 559 4.18 -26.42 -13.78
CA ASP A 559 2.78 -26.67 -13.47
C ASP A 559 2.23 -27.77 -14.36
N ARG A 560 1.44 -28.65 -13.74
CA ARG A 560 0.94 -29.83 -14.44
C ARG A 560 -0.47 -30.20 -14.06
N ILE A 561 -1.27 -30.57 -15.07
CA ILE A 561 -2.53 -31.29 -14.87
C ILE A 561 -2.29 -32.78 -15.04
N VAL A 562 -2.71 -33.58 -14.06
CA VAL A 562 -2.68 -35.05 -14.13
C VAL A 562 -4.10 -35.58 -14.05
N ALA A 563 -4.64 -36.01 -15.19
CA ALA A 563 -6.00 -36.49 -15.34
C ALA A 563 -6.06 -38.03 -15.49
N THR A 564 -7.01 -38.66 -14.80
CA THR A 564 -7.32 -40.08 -14.99
C THR A 564 -8.23 -40.30 -16.21
N GLY A 565 -9.03 -39.30 -16.59
CA GLY A 565 -9.90 -39.32 -17.76
C GLY A 565 -9.22 -38.85 -19.04
N ARG A 566 -10.03 -38.47 -20.03
CA ARG A 566 -9.61 -37.90 -21.32
C ARG A 566 -9.45 -36.39 -21.21
N ALA A 567 -8.45 -35.83 -21.90
CA ALA A 567 -8.32 -34.39 -22.08
C ALA A 567 -8.72 -33.95 -23.49
N THR A 568 -9.63 -32.98 -23.58
CA THR A 568 -10.12 -32.38 -24.83
C THR A 568 -9.71 -30.92 -24.90
N LEU A 569 -8.91 -30.54 -25.90
CA LEU A 569 -8.19 -29.25 -25.89
C LEU A 569 -8.84 -28.15 -26.75
N ASN A 570 -9.65 -28.51 -27.75
CA ASN A 570 -10.45 -27.64 -28.63
C ASN A 570 -9.84 -26.26 -28.99
N ASN A 571 -8.59 -26.22 -29.43
CA ASN A 571 -7.92 -24.98 -29.85
C ASN A 571 -7.87 -23.89 -28.74
N ALA A 572 -7.84 -24.30 -27.48
CA ALA A 572 -7.49 -23.40 -26.37
C ALA A 572 -6.04 -22.92 -26.48
N THR A 573 -5.67 -21.95 -25.65
CA THR A 573 -4.33 -21.37 -25.64
C THR A 573 -3.54 -21.81 -24.42
N VAL A 574 -2.27 -22.16 -24.61
CA VAL A 574 -1.32 -22.27 -23.50
C VAL A 574 -0.69 -20.90 -23.27
N SER A 575 -0.67 -20.41 -22.04
CA SER A 575 0.00 -19.15 -21.68
C SER A 575 1.15 -19.45 -20.74
N LEU A 576 2.36 -18.99 -21.09
CA LEU A 576 3.52 -19.07 -20.19
C LEU A 576 3.60 -17.78 -19.38
N VAL A 577 3.78 -17.92 -18.08
CA VAL A 577 3.96 -16.75 -17.20
C VAL A 577 5.44 -16.34 -17.22
N GLU A 578 5.67 -15.04 -17.28
CA GLU A 578 7.00 -14.44 -17.18
C GLU A 578 7.69 -14.81 -15.85
N GLY A 579 9.02 -14.96 -15.88
CA GLY A 579 9.79 -15.27 -14.67
C GLY A 579 9.72 -16.72 -14.19
N GLY A 580 9.12 -17.62 -14.96
CA GLY A 580 9.02 -19.05 -14.64
C GLY A 580 10.34 -19.83 -14.58
N ASN A 581 11.53 -19.22 -14.65
CA ASN A 581 12.81 -19.95 -14.54
C ASN A 581 12.96 -21.19 -15.48
N TRP A 582 12.39 -21.10 -16.67
CA TRP A 582 12.46 -22.08 -17.73
C TRP A 582 13.90 -22.44 -18.12
N VAL A 583 14.14 -23.73 -18.27
CA VAL A 583 15.40 -24.31 -18.71
C VAL A 583 15.31 -24.53 -20.21
N ALA A 584 16.17 -23.84 -20.97
CA ALA A 584 16.23 -23.98 -22.42
C ALA A 584 16.53 -25.44 -22.84
N ALA A 585 15.93 -25.88 -23.94
CA ALA A 585 15.98 -27.24 -24.48
C ALA A 585 15.45 -28.35 -23.53
N SER A 586 14.77 -27.99 -22.44
CA SER A 586 14.07 -28.94 -21.58
C SER A 586 12.65 -29.19 -22.05
N ARG A 587 12.20 -30.44 -21.89
CA ARG A 587 10.81 -30.85 -22.12
C ARG A 587 10.06 -30.92 -20.79
N TYR A 588 9.01 -30.12 -20.67
CA TYR A 588 8.09 -30.10 -19.54
C TYR A 588 6.82 -30.88 -19.88
N SER A 589 6.48 -31.92 -19.11
CA SER A 589 5.14 -32.51 -19.22
C SER A 589 4.16 -31.60 -18.47
N ILE A 590 3.31 -30.89 -19.21
CA ILE A 590 2.36 -29.93 -18.65
C ILE A 590 0.97 -30.55 -18.50
N LEU A 591 0.61 -31.55 -19.29
CA LEU A 591 -0.67 -32.23 -19.12
C LEU A 591 -0.52 -33.72 -19.44
N SER A 592 -0.94 -34.58 -18.52
CA SER A 592 -1.15 -36.01 -18.83
C SER A 592 -2.59 -36.43 -18.58
N ALA A 593 -3.11 -37.29 -19.45
CA ALA A 593 -4.46 -37.83 -19.37
C ALA A 593 -4.44 -39.34 -19.67
N ALA A 594 -4.74 -40.17 -18.66
CA ALA A 594 -4.71 -41.62 -18.82
C ALA A 594 -5.80 -42.14 -19.80
N GLY A 595 -6.91 -41.42 -19.92
CA GLY A 595 -7.96 -41.67 -20.92
C GLY A 595 -7.65 -41.11 -22.32
N GLY A 596 -6.46 -40.52 -22.52
CA GLY A 596 -5.95 -40.03 -23.79
C GLY A 596 -6.15 -38.53 -24.04
N ILE A 597 -5.44 -38.00 -25.05
CA ILE A 597 -5.52 -36.61 -25.51
C ILE A 597 -6.34 -36.51 -26.81
N SER A 598 -7.18 -35.48 -26.90
CA SER A 598 -8.05 -35.22 -28.04
C SER A 598 -7.98 -33.76 -28.50
N GLY A 599 -7.66 -33.57 -29.78
CA GLY A 599 -7.39 -32.23 -30.33
C GLY A 599 -6.04 -31.69 -29.87
N THR A 600 -5.79 -30.42 -30.17
CA THR A 600 -4.56 -29.70 -29.82
C THR A 600 -4.90 -28.33 -29.24
N PHE A 601 -3.96 -27.74 -28.51
CA PHE A 601 -3.96 -26.30 -28.28
C PHE A 601 -3.64 -25.56 -29.59
N ASN A 602 -4.15 -24.34 -29.74
CA ASN A 602 -3.97 -23.54 -30.95
C ASN A 602 -2.58 -22.89 -31.03
N ASN A 603 -2.14 -22.31 -29.92
CA ASN A 603 -0.87 -21.61 -29.81
C ASN A 603 -0.36 -21.62 -28.37
N VAL A 604 0.92 -21.26 -28.22
CA VAL A 604 1.53 -20.87 -26.95
C VAL A 604 1.71 -19.35 -26.97
N GLN A 605 1.13 -18.66 -26.00
CA GLN A 605 1.39 -17.25 -25.74
C GLN A 605 2.61 -17.13 -24.83
N SER A 606 3.66 -16.47 -25.33
CA SER A 606 4.86 -16.10 -24.60
C SER A 606 5.44 -14.81 -25.18
N ASN A 607 6.16 -14.03 -24.38
CA ASN A 607 6.89 -12.83 -24.82
C ASN A 607 8.41 -13.04 -24.89
N PHE A 608 8.89 -14.27 -24.73
CA PHE A 608 10.32 -14.59 -24.78
C PHE A 608 10.95 -14.14 -26.11
N ALA A 609 12.00 -13.33 -26.02
CA ALA A 609 12.73 -12.88 -27.21
C ALA A 609 13.62 -13.99 -27.79
N PHE A 610 14.13 -14.87 -26.94
CA PHE A 610 15.19 -15.81 -27.30
C PHE A 610 14.76 -17.28 -27.29
N LEU A 611 13.57 -17.60 -26.79
CA LEU A 611 13.03 -18.95 -26.73
C LEU A 611 11.79 -19.08 -27.61
N THR A 612 11.67 -20.19 -28.31
CA THR A 612 10.48 -20.57 -29.07
C THR A 612 9.79 -21.73 -28.35
N PRO A 613 8.58 -21.51 -27.79
CA PRO A 613 7.80 -22.60 -27.21
C PRO A 613 7.21 -23.50 -28.30
N THR A 614 7.38 -24.81 -28.13
CA THR A 614 6.80 -25.83 -28.99
C THR A 614 6.02 -26.84 -28.15
N LEU A 615 4.81 -27.17 -28.58
CA LEU A 615 4.01 -28.23 -27.96
C LEU A 615 4.20 -29.56 -28.67
N ASN A 616 4.44 -30.62 -27.90
CA ASN A 616 4.63 -31.98 -28.39
C ASN A 616 3.56 -32.89 -27.81
N TYR A 617 2.94 -33.72 -28.64
CA TYR A 617 1.82 -34.56 -28.23
C TYR A 617 2.18 -36.04 -28.33
N THR A 618 1.80 -36.79 -27.31
CA THR A 618 1.69 -38.26 -27.37
C THR A 618 0.22 -38.68 -27.20
N ALA A 619 -0.06 -39.97 -27.18
CA ALA A 619 -1.43 -40.46 -26.94
C ALA A 619 -2.01 -40.00 -25.59
N THR A 620 -1.16 -39.75 -24.58
CA THR A 620 -1.57 -39.49 -23.19
C THR A 620 -0.87 -38.29 -22.54
N ASP A 621 -0.04 -37.55 -23.28
CA ASP A 621 0.80 -36.47 -22.71
C ASP A 621 0.92 -35.29 -23.68
N VAL A 622 0.88 -34.07 -23.12
CA VAL A 622 1.24 -32.81 -23.77
C VAL A 622 2.53 -32.32 -23.11
N GLY A 623 3.59 -32.27 -23.90
CA GLY A 623 4.87 -31.68 -23.54
C GLY A 623 5.00 -30.25 -24.07
N LEU A 624 5.71 -29.40 -23.33
CA LEU A 624 6.18 -28.09 -23.75
C LEU A 624 7.71 -28.13 -23.81
N THR A 625 8.27 -27.75 -24.95
CA THR A 625 9.72 -27.59 -25.12
C THR A 625 10.01 -26.11 -25.41
N LEU A 626 11.06 -25.57 -24.81
CA LEU A 626 11.51 -24.20 -25.04
C LEU A 626 12.87 -24.21 -25.71
N ASP A 627 12.88 -24.05 -27.03
CA ASP A 627 14.11 -24.08 -27.82
C ASP A 627 14.71 -22.69 -27.98
N ARG A 628 16.04 -22.58 -27.85
CA ARG A 628 16.76 -21.34 -28.17
C ARG A 628 16.60 -21.04 -29.67
N ASN A 629 16.00 -19.89 -29.99
CA ASN A 629 15.84 -19.44 -31.36
C ASN A 629 17.15 -18.83 -31.93
N ALA A 630 17.15 -18.44 -33.21
CA ALA A 630 18.34 -17.90 -33.88
C ALA A 630 18.67 -16.44 -33.51
N GLN A 631 17.86 -15.76 -32.71
CA GLN A 631 18.07 -14.36 -32.34
C GLN A 631 19.19 -14.26 -31.31
N SER A 632 20.35 -13.67 -31.65
CA SER A 632 21.46 -13.50 -30.71
C SER A 632 21.16 -12.43 -29.65
N PHE A 633 21.80 -12.49 -28.48
CA PHE A 633 21.67 -11.44 -27.46
C PHE A 633 22.06 -10.06 -28.01
N ALA A 634 23.14 -10.01 -28.78
CA ALA A 634 23.66 -8.77 -29.37
C ALA A 634 22.69 -8.06 -30.32
N SER A 635 21.73 -8.78 -30.91
CA SER A 635 20.73 -8.19 -31.81
C SER A 635 19.77 -7.21 -31.12
N LEU A 636 19.66 -7.25 -29.79
CA LEU A 636 18.82 -6.37 -28.98
C LEU A 636 19.59 -5.24 -28.28
N ALA A 637 20.91 -5.15 -28.49
CA ALA A 637 21.76 -4.15 -27.88
C ALA A 637 22.04 -2.97 -28.82
N ASN A 638 21.93 -1.74 -28.30
CA ASN A 638 21.96 -0.52 -29.12
C ASN A 638 23.35 0.13 -29.23
N SER A 639 24.16 0.11 -28.16
CA SER A 639 25.54 0.65 -28.17
C SER A 639 26.57 -0.44 -28.47
N ARG A 640 27.80 -0.04 -28.82
CA ARG A 640 28.94 -0.95 -28.98
C ARG A 640 29.25 -1.68 -27.68
N ASN A 641 29.28 -0.96 -26.55
CA ASN A 641 29.53 -1.53 -25.23
C ASN A 641 28.43 -2.55 -24.86
N ALA A 642 27.15 -2.23 -25.06
CA ALA A 642 26.06 -3.17 -24.81
C ALA A 642 26.12 -4.41 -25.73
N ARG A 643 26.51 -4.24 -27.00
CA ARG A 643 26.72 -5.39 -27.91
C ARG A 643 27.88 -6.27 -27.46
N ALA A 644 28.99 -5.69 -27.01
CA ALA A 644 30.14 -6.43 -26.50
C ALA A 644 29.77 -7.26 -25.25
N VAL A 645 29.05 -6.64 -24.30
CA VAL A 645 28.49 -7.33 -23.13
C VAL A 645 27.55 -8.46 -23.53
N ALA A 646 26.61 -8.18 -24.43
CA ALA A 646 25.64 -9.16 -24.89
C ALA A 646 26.32 -10.37 -25.54
N GLN A 647 27.36 -10.16 -26.36
CA GLN A 647 28.17 -11.23 -26.95
C GLN A 647 28.94 -12.02 -25.88
N GLY A 648 29.59 -11.32 -24.96
CA GLY A 648 30.30 -11.95 -23.84
C GLY A 648 29.37 -12.81 -22.99
N LEU A 649 28.16 -12.33 -22.70
CA LEU A 649 27.17 -13.10 -21.96
C LEU A 649 26.65 -14.29 -22.78
N ASP A 650 26.28 -14.10 -24.06
CA ASP A 650 25.77 -15.18 -24.92
C ASP A 650 26.77 -16.34 -25.02
N SER A 651 28.07 -16.03 -25.10
CA SER A 651 29.16 -17.02 -25.12
C SER A 651 29.32 -17.83 -23.82
N ALA A 652 28.87 -17.29 -22.68
CA ALA A 652 28.95 -17.98 -21.38
C ALA A 652 27.99 -19.17 -21.26
N GLY A 653 26.89 -19.14 -22.03
CA GLY A 653 25.91 -20.22 -22.13
C GLY A 653 25.15 -20.56 -20.84
N ALA A 654 24.41 -21.66 -20.87
CA ALA A 654 23.46 -22.06 -19.83
C ALA A 654 24.06 -22.36 -18.44
N GLY A 655 25.39 -22.50 -18.35
CA GLY A 655 26.10 -22.62 -17.07
C GLY A 655 26.07 -21.34 -16.25
N ASN A 656 25.90 -20.19 -16.89
CA ASN A 656 25.89 -18.87 -16.26
C ASN A 656 24.47 -18.48 -15.79
N ALA A 657 24.35 -18.01 -14.55
CA ALA A 657 23.06 -17.65 -13.95
C ALA A 657 22.38 -16.44 -14.62
N LEU A 658 23.17 -15.41 -14.96
CA LEU A 658 22.68 -14.22 -15.66
C LEU A 658 22.23 -14.56 -17.08
N TRP A 659 22.95 -15.46 -17.77
CA TRP A 659 22.52 -15.97 -19.07
C TRP A 659 21.14 -16.65 -18.99
N ARG A 660 20.91 -17.49 -17.96
CA ARG A 660 19.61 -18.17 -17.77
C ARG A 660 18.47 -17.20 -17.50
N SER A 661 18.74 -16.07 -16.85
CA SER A 661 17.75 -15.01 -16.67
C SER A 661 17.45 -14.29 -17.99
N VAL A 662 18.49 -13.87 -18.71
CA VAL A 662 18.35 -13.09 -19.95
C VAL A 662 17.73 -13.91 -21.08
N VAL A 663 18.04 -15.21 -21.20
CA VAL A 663 17.51 -16.06 -22.29
C VAL A 663 15.99 -16.20 -22.23
N GLN A 664 15.36 -15.97 -21.07
CA GLN A 664 13.90 -16.04 -20.90
C GLN A 664 13.25 -14.66 -20.88
N ALA A 665 14.03 -13.59 -21.07
CA ALA A 665 13.50 -12.24 -21.03
C ALA A 665 12.75 -11.90 -22.34
N ASP A 666 11.84 -10.95 -22.24
CA ASP A 666 11.37 -10.24 -23.41
C ASP A 666 12.44 -9.28 -23.96
N ALA A 667 12.14 -8.68 -25.11
CA ALA A 667 13.12 -7.86 -25.80
C ALA A 667 13.50 -6.59 -25.02
N ALA A 668 12.54 -5.99 -24.32
CA ALA A 668 12.74 -4.75 -23.56
C ALA A 668 13.60 -5.00 -22.31
N THR A 669 13.30 -6.07 -21.58
CA THR A 669 14.01 -6.51 -20.38
C THR A 669 15.45 -6.91 -20.71
N ALA A 670 15.66 -7.64 -21.81
CA ALA A 670 17.01 -7.99 -22.29
C ALA A 670 17.82 -6.74 -22.65
N GLN A 671 17.23 -5.81 -23.41
CA GLN A 671 17.87 -4.56 -23.80
C GLN A 671 18.27 -3.71 -22.58
N ALA A 672 17.37 -3.57 -21.60
CA ALA A 672 17.66 -2.86 -20.35
C ALA A 672 18.83 -3.51 -19.60
N THR A 673 18.84 -4.85 -19.51
CA THR A 673 19.94 -5.61 -18.90
C THR A 673 21.28 -5.33 -19.58
N PHE A 674 21.35 -5.38 -20.91
CA PHE A 674 22.61 -5.13 -21.63
C PHE A 674 23.11 -3.71 -21.47
N ASN A 675 22.21 -2.72 -21.44
CA ASN A 675 22.56 -1.32 -21.22
C ASN A 675 23.04 -1.07 -19.78
N ALA A 676 22.43 -1.72 -18.78
CA ALA A 676 22.89 -1.62 -17.40
C ALA A 676 24.30 -2.19 -17.23
N LEU A 677 24.56 -3.36 -17.82
CA LEU A 677 25.85 -4.05 -17.75
C LEU A 677 26.96 -3.38 -18.58
N SER A 678 26.61 -2.49 -19.51
CA SER A 678 27.59 -1.80 -20.37
C SER A 678 28.31 -0.63 -19.71
N ASN A 679 28.18 -0.48 -18.39
CA ASN A 679 28.79 0.57 -17.60
C ASN A 679 30.32 0.53 -17.66
N GLU A 680 30.91 1.63 -18.12
CA GLU A 680 32.30 1.77 -18.55
C GLU A 680 33.24 2.45 -17.54
N LEU A 681 32.84 2.54 -16.26
CA LEU A 681 33.56 3.26 -15.20
C LEU A 681 35.08 3.03 -15.21
N HIS A 682 35.51 1.76 -15.27
CA HIS A 682 36.94 1.42 -15.20
C HIS A 682 37.74 1.93 -16.39
N ALA A 683 37.18 1.88 -17.60
CA ALA A 683 37.84 2.39 -18.80
C ALA A 683 37.90 3.93 -18.79
N SER A 684 36.85 4.59 -18.31
CA SER A 684 36.84 6.05 -18.14
C SER A 684 37.83 6.51 -17.05
N THR A 685 37.98 5.77 -15.96
CA THR A 685 39.02 6.02 -14.94
C THR A 685 40.43 5.97 -15.54
N GLN A 686 40.74 5.00 -16.40
CA GLN A 686 42.04 4.94 -17.08
C GLN A 686 42.33 6.21 -17.88
N SER A 687 41.31 6.74 -18.56
CA SER A 687 41.41 7.99 -19.34
C SER A 687 41.75 9.19 -18.45
N ALA A 688 41.08 9.31 -17.29
CA ALA A 688 41.35 10.38 -16.34
C ALA A 688 42.73 10.29 -15.71
N LEU A 689 43.21 9.09 -15.35
CA LEU A 689 44.56 8.90 -14.80
C LEU A 689 45.66 9.31 -15.79
N ILE A 690 45.49 8.98 -17.08
CA ILE A 690 46.42 9.40 -18.14
C ILE A 690 46.41 10.91 -18.31
N GLU A 691 45.25 11.56 -18.28
CA GLU A 691 45.14 13.03 -18.39
C GLU A 691 45.73 13.74 -17.16
N ASP A 692 45.41 13.30 -15.94
CA ASP A 692 45.91 13.88 -14.68
C ASP A 692 47.43 13.76 -14.51
N SER A 693 48.08 12.84 -15.22
CA SER A 693 49.54 12.75 -15.29
C SER A 693 50.21 14.08 -15.70
N ARG A 694 49.47 14.98 -16.38
CA ARG A 694 49.91 16.33 -16.73
C ARG A 694 50.16 17.23 -15.53
N LEU A 695 49.47 17.04 -14.41
CA LEU A 695 49.54 17.95 -13.26
C LEU A 695 50.95 17.95 -12.64
N VAL A 696 51.54 16.77 -12.46
CA VAL A 696 52.91 16.61 -11.96
C VAL A 696 53.95 17.07 -13.00
N ARG A 697 53.72 16.75 -14.28
CA ARG A 697 54.58 17.22 -15.38
C ARG A 697 54.63 18.75 -15.45
N ASN A 698 53.48 19.41 -15.34
CA ASN A 698 53.37 20.86 -15.37
C ASN A 698 54.05 21.49 -14.15
N ALA A 699 53.91 20.91 -12.95
CA ALA A 699 54.63 21.39 -11.77
C ALA A 699 56.16 21.37 -11.96
N ILE A 700 56.71 20.29 -12.53
CA ILE A 700 58.13 20.19 -12.87
C ILE A 700 58.51 21.23 -13.93
N ALA A 701 57.72 21.34 -15.00
CA ALA A 701 58.00 22.26 -16.10
C ALA A 701 58.00 23.72 -15.62
N ASP A 702 56.98 24.11 -14.85
CA ASP A 702 56.85 25.45 -14.25
C ASP A 702 58.02 25.75 -13.30
N ARG A 703 58.50 24.75 -12.53
CA ARG A 703 59.64 24.90 -11.63
C ARG A 703 60.95 25.10 -12.39
N LEU A 704 61.22 24.26 -13.39
CA LEU A 704 62.41 24.37 -14.23
C LEU A 704 62.40 25.66 -15.05
N GLN A 705 61.23 26.09 -15.54
CA GLN A 705 61.08 27.37 -16.23
C GLN A 705 61.40 28.55 -15.30
N GLN A 706 60.88 28.56 -14.07
CA GLN A 706 61.21 29.57 -13.06
C GLN A 706 62.74 29.67 -12.85
N SER A 707 63.43 28.54 -12.74
CA SER A 707 64.90 28.49 -12.60
C SER A 707 65.65 28.99 -13.83
N GLN A 708 65.13 28.80 -15.04
CA GLN A 708 65.84 29.13 -16.28
C GLN A 708 65.62 30.58 -16.73
N SER A 709 64.49 31.21 -16.38
CA SER A 709 64.28 32.64 -16.62
C SER A 709 65.17 33.52 -15.73
N ALA A 710 65.57 33.02 -14.56
CA ALA A 710 66.47 33.69 -13.61
C ALA A 710 67.89 33.98 -14.14
N GLN A 711 68.34 33.29 -15.20
CA GLN A 711 69.69 33.42 -15.77
C GLN A 711 69.78 34.43 -16.95
N ALA A 712 68.70 35.09 -17.35
CA ALA A 712 68.65 35.83 -18.63
C ALA A 712 68.94 37.34 -18.55
N SER A 713 68.83 37.97 -17.38
CA SER A 713 69.10 39.40 -17.21
C SER A 713 70.53 39.61 -16.67
N GLY A 714 71.49 39.91 -17.55
CA GLY A 714 72.90 40.20 -17.21
C GLY A 714 73.15 41.47 -16.38
N GLY A 715 72.25 41.85 -15.49
CA GLY A 715 72.41 42.90 -14.49
C GLY A 715 71.81 42.43 -13.16
N ALA A 716 72.30 42.95 -12.03
CA ALA A 716 71.93 42.58 -10.66
C ALA A 716 70.43 42.79 -10.33
N SER A 717 69.56 41.98 -10.94
CA SER A 717 68.14 41.88 -10.67
C SER A 717 67.92 40.60 -9.88
N GLN A 718 67.42 40.76 -8.65
CA GLN A 718 67.11 39.68 -7.75
C GLN A 718 66.18 38.70 -8.45
N THR A 719 66.62 37.45 -8.58
CA THR A 719 65.74 36.35 -8.96
C THR A 719 64.69 36.21 -7.85
N LEU A 720 63.45 35.85 -8.23
CA LEU A 720 62.29 35.79 -7.33
C LEU A 720 62.54 34.91 -6.06
N ALA A 721 63.61 34.10 -6.01
CA ALA A 721 64.17 33.49 -4.81
C ALA A 721 65.70 33.24 -4.93
N GLY A 722 66.53 34.28 -5.13
CA GLY A 722 67.99 34.18 -4.97
C GLY A 722 68.77 33.47 -6.09
N ASP A 723 70.07 33.78 -6.15
CA ASP A 723 71.02 33.40 -7.22
C ASP A 723 70.80 31.98 -7.77
N ALA A 724 70.90 31.82 -9.09
CA ALA A 724 70.79 30.54 -9.79
C ALA A 724 71.79 29.47 -9.28
N SER A 725 72.80 29.89 -8.52
CA SER A 725 73.77 29.05 -7.79
C SER A 725 73.24 28.37 -6.52
N ARG A 726 72.04 28.70 -6.01
CA ARG A 726 71.52 28.18 -4.72
C ARG A 726 70.72 26.88 -4.82
N GLY A 727 70.72 26.10 -3.74
CA GLY A 727 69.80 24.98 -3.57
C GLY A 727 68.39 25.50 -3.28
N LEU A 728 67.36 24.84 -3.84
CA LEU A 728 65.98 25.29 -3.72
C LEU A 728 65.10 24.14 -3.24
N VAL A 729 64.18 24.43 -2.32
CA VAL A 729 63.04 23.58 -1.98
C VAL A 729 61.77 24.28 -2.39
N TRP A 730 60.79 23.52 -2.86
CA TRP A 730 59.50 24.06 -3.26
C TRP A 730 58.36 23.15 -2.84
N THR A 731 57.21 23.77 -2.65
CA THR A 731 55.95 23.08 -2.38
C THR A 731 54.88 23.66 -3.30
N GLN A 732 54.06 22.80 -3.91
CA GLN A 732 52.96 23.20 -4.77
C GLN A 732 51.67 22.51 -4.37
N ALA A 733 50.65 23.30 -4.05
CA ALA A 733 49.27 22.85 -3.95
C ALA A 733 48.64 22.82 -5.34
N ILE A 734 47.92 21.75 -5.65
CA ILE A 734 47.22 21.51 -6.92
C ILE A 734 45.73 21.39 -6.61
N GLY A 735 44.90 22.09 -7.38
CA GLY A 735 43.47 21.85 -7.49
C GLY A 735 43.08 21.82 -8.95
N ALA A 736 42.52 20.72 -9.43
CA ALA A 736 42.15 20.51 -10.81
C ALA A 736 40.74 19.94 -10.93
N THR A 737 40.05 20.34 -11.99
CA THR A 737 38.74 19.81 -12.38
C THR A 737 38.73 19.53 -13.87
N GLY A 738 38.20 18.40 -14.29
CA GLY A 738 38.04 18.01 -15.68
C GLY A 738 36.61 17.60 -16.00
N LYS A 739 36.20 17.81 -17.24
CA LYS A 739 34.91 17.37 -17.78
C LYS A 739 35.10 16.78 -19.16
N THR A 740 34.56 15.60 -19.40
CA THR A 740 34.47 14.96 -20.71
C THR A 740 33.01 14.69 -21.06
N ASP A 741 32.63 14.98 -22.30
CA ASP A 741 31.27 14.79 -22.81
C ASP A 741 30.97 13.33 -23.15
N SER A 742 29.69 12.97 -23.05
CA SER A 742 29.21 11.62 -23.38
C SER A 742 29.34 11.34 -24.86
N THR A 743 29.61 10.09 -25.20
CA THR A 743 29.56 9.56 -26.56
C THR A 743 28.41 8.56 -26.69
N ASP A 744 28.21 7.99 -27.88
CA ASP A 744 27.21 6.94 -28.09
C ASP A 744 27.49 5.66 -27.25
N ASP A 745 28.74 5.47 -26.83
CA ASP A 745 29.21 4.24 -26.19
C ASP A 745 29.63 4.43 -24.72
N ALA A 746 29.95 5.66 -24.30
CA ALA A 746 30.44 5.98 -22.96
C ALA A 746 29.75 7.21 -22.38
N SER A 747 29.46 7.18 -21.08
CA SER A 747 28.92 8.29 -20.30
C SER A 747 29.94 9.42 -20.20
N GLY A 748 29.47 10.63 -19.93
CA GLY A 748 30.37 11.75 -19.63
C GLY A 748 31.16 11.49 -18.34
N LEU A 749 32.30 12.15 -18.16
CA LEU A 749 33.17 11.96 -17.00
C LEU A 749 33.53 13.30 -16.36
N ASP A 750 33.28 13.45 -15.07
CA ASP A 750 33.79 14.57 -14.27
C ASP A 750 34.98 14.09 -13.43
N SER A 751 36.06 14.87 -13.39
CA SER A 751 37.23 14.59 -12.56
C SER A 751 37.52 15.75 -11.62
N HIS A 752 37.96 15.42 -10.40
CA HIS A 752 38.39 16.40 -9.40
C HIS A 752 39.65 15.89 -8.73
N THR A 753 40.74 16.65 -8.80
CA THR A 753 42.03 16.27 -8.23
C THR A 753 42.57 17.36 -7.34
N SER A 754 42.99 17.00 -6.13
CA SER A 754 43.65 17.92 -5.21
C SER A 754 44.86 17.27 -4.57
N GLY A 755 45.93 18.03 -4.33
CA GLY A 755 47.14 17.43 -3.76
C GLY A 755 48.24 18.42 -3.44
N LEU A 756 49.32 17.88 -2.89
CA LEU A 756 50.53 18.60 -2.52
C LEU A 756 51.75 17.88 -3.10
N LEU A 757 52.58 18.65 -3.82
CA LEU A 757 53.88 18.21 -4.30
C LEU A 757 54.97 18.95 -3.52
N PHE A 758 56.04 18.22 -3.22
CA PHE A 758 57.25 18.72 -2.59
C PHE A 758 58.43 18.37 -3.49
N GLY A 759 59.30 19.34 -3.75
CA GLY A 759 60.50 19.09 -4.53
C GLY A 759 61.69 19.85 -4.01
N ALA A 760 62.85 19.34 -4.38
CA ALA A 760 64.12 20.00 -4.15
C ALA A 760 65.00 19.84 -5.39
N ASP A 761 65.76 20.87 -5.71
CA ASP A 761 66.68 20.85 -6.83
C ASP A 761 67.92 21.72 -6.56
N VAL A 762 69.04 21.30 -7.13
CA VAL A 762 70.36 21.93 -6.93
C VAL A 762 71.05 22.14 -8.28
N PRO A 763 71.83 23.22 -8.43
CA PRO A 763 72.65 23.40 -9.61
C PRO A 763 73.81 22.40 -9.58
N VAL A 764 74.10 21.79 -10.73
CA VAL A 764 75.27 20.91 -10.93
C VAL A 764 76.46 21.72 -11.46
N ASN A 765 76.17 22.72 -12.29
CA ASN A 765 77.09 23.72 -12.81
C ASN A 765 76.28 24.94 -13.29
N ASP A 766 76.94 25.88 -13.97
CA ASP A 766 76.30 27.12 -14.47
C ASP A 766 75.16 26.89 -15.48
N THR A 767 75.06 25.69 -16.06
CA THR A 767 74.06 25.34 -17.07
C THR A 767 73.02 24.33 -16.61
N TRP A 768 73.39 23.36 -15.76
CA TRP A 768 72.54 22.22 -15.38
C TRP A 768 72.02 22.33 -13.95
N ARG A 769 70.78 21.90 -13.78
CA ARG A 769 70.13 21.72 -12.48
C ARG A 769 69.37 20.40 -12.46
N VAL A 770 69.45 19.70 -11.36
CA VAL A 770 68.79 18.40 -11.16
C VAL A 770 68.02 18.40 -9.85
N GLY A 771 66.90 17.69 -9.83
CA GLY A 771 66.03 17.63 -8.68
C GLY A 771 65.22 16.36 -8.61
N ALA A 772 64.59 16.19 -7.46
CA ALA A 772 63.62 15.15 -7.20
C ALA A 772 62.37 15.78 -6.59
N LEU A 773 61.24 15.09 -6.75
CA LEU A 773 59.99 15.41 -6.09
C LEU A 773 59.32 14.17 -5.52
N ALA A 774 58.54 14.39 -4.49
CA ALA A 774 57.56 13.45 -3.99
C ALA A 774 56.27 14.21 -3.68
N GLY A 775 55.14 13.52 -3.69
CA GLY A 775 53.87 14.16 -3.34
C GLY A 775 52.74 13.18 -3.23
N PHE A 776 51.61 13.69 -2.78
CA PHE A 776 50.37 12.94 -2.70
C PHE A 776 49.25 13.77 -3.30
N SER A 777 48.32 13.10 -3.97
CA SER A 777 47.07 13.72 -4.41
C SER A 777 45.93 12.73 -4.22
N ARG A 778 44.72 13.27 -4.17
CA ARG A 778 43.49 12.50 -4.21
C ARG A 778 42.67 12.97 -5.39
N SER A 779 42.17 11.99 -6.14
CA SER A 779 41.30 12.21 -7.30
C SER A 779 39.95 11.54 -7.09
N SER A 780 38.88 12.16 -7.56
CA SER A 780 37.57 11.52 -7.73
C SER A 780 37.15 11.62 -9.19
N PHE A 781 36.62 10.51 -9.71
CA PHE A 781 36.14 10.38 -11.08
C PHE A 781 34.69 9.90 -11.05
N ASP A 782 33.77 10.69 -11.60
CA ASP A 782 32.32 10.45 -11.52
C ASP A 782 31.71 10.38 -12.92
N LEU A 783 30.96 9.31 -13.21
CA LEU A 783 30.21 9.20 -14.47
C LEU A 783 29.00 10.13 -14.45
N ARG A 784 28.80 10.89 -15.53
CA ARG A 784 27.63 11.74 -15.77
C ARG A 784 26.55 10.97 -16.52
N HIS A 785 25.35 10.89 -15.93
CA HIS A 785 24.18 10.16 -16.47
C HIS A 785 24.28 8.63 -16.39
N ALA A 786 25.24 8.09 -15.64
CA ALA A 786 25.32 6.69 -15.25
C ALA A 786 25.77 6.57 -13.79
N SER A 787 25.48 5.44 -13.14
CA SER A 787 25.94 5.18 -11.78
C SER A 787 27.39 4.69 -11.78
N GLY A 788 28.31 5.46 -11.22
CA GLY A 788 29.69 5.01 -11.06
C GLY A 788 30.61 6.12 -10.57
N SER A 789 31.42 5.83 -9.55
CA SER A 789 32.49 6.71 -9.09
C SER A 789 33.74 5.92 -8.76
N THR A 790 34.91 6.53 -8.98
CA THR A 790 36.20 6.00 -8.54
C THR A 790 36.94 7.07 -7.74
N ASP A 791 37.27 6.75 -6.49
CA ASP A 791 38.24 7.50 -5.70
C ASP A 791 39.64 6.93 -5.95
N SER A 792 40.65 7.79 -6.08
CA SER A 792 42.05 7.40 -6.25
C SER A 792 42.93 8.15 -5.24
N ASP A 793 43.65 7.41 -4.41
CA ASP A 793 44.74 7.95 -3.60
C ASP A 793 46.05 7.75 -4.35
N ASN A 794 46.74 8.85 -4.63
CA ASN A 794 47.86 8.89 -5.56
C ASN A 794 49.16 9.26 -4.85
N TYR A 795 50.23 8.51 -5.11
CA TYR A 795 51.56 8.76 -4.59
C TYR A 795 52.53 9.02 -5.74
N HIS A 796 53.15 10.19 -5.75
CA HIS A 796 54.02 10.64 -6.84
C HIS A 796 55.48 10.58 -6.40
N LEU A 797 56.34 10.03 -7.26
CA LEU A 797 57.79 10.12 -7.15
C LEU A 797 58.37 10.50 -8.51
N GLY A 798 59.20 11.52 -8.55
CA GLY A 798 59.78 12.01 -9.80
C GLY A 798 61.21 12.48 -9.66
N ILE A 799 61.94 12.36 -10.76
CA ILE A 799 63.24 13.00 -10.95
C ILE A 799 63.15 13.92 -12.16
N TYR A 800 63.84 15.05 -12.09
CA TYR A 800 63.83 16.03 -13.16
C TYR A 800 65.17 16.74 -13.28
N GLY A 801 65.41 17.28 -14.47
CA GLY A 801 66.60 18.06 -14.74
C GLY A 801 66.33 19.07 -15.84
N GLY A 802 67.03 20.19 -15.77
CA GLY A 802 66.96 21.22 -16.79
C GLY A 802 68.33 21.79 -17.08
N ALA A 803 68.53 22.20 -18.33
CA ALA A 803 69.74 22.87 -18.76
C ALA A 803 69.40 24.13 -19.56
N LYS A 804 70.23 25.18 -19.44
CA LYS A 804 70.10 26.38 -20.28
C LYS A 804 71.43 26.69 -20.95
N TRP A 805 71.40 26.80 -22.28
CA TRP A 805 72.55 27.17 -23.12
C TRP A 805 72.22 28.43 -23.91
N GLY A 806 72.61 29.58 -23.37
CA GLY A 806 72.20 30.88 -23.91
C GLY A 806 70.67 30.98 -23.93
N GLN A 807 70.09 31.05 -25.12
CA GLN A 807 68.64 31.13 -25.31
C GLN A 807 67.93 29.77 -25.33
N LEU A 808 68.66 28.66 -25.47
CA LEU A 808 68.06 27.34 -25.55
C LEU A 808 67.88 26.74 -24.15
N GLY A 809 66.63 26.48 -23.77
CA GLY A 809 66.26 25.75 -22.55
C GLY A 809 65.88 24.30 -22.84
N LEU A 810 66.40 23.37 -22.06
CA LEU A 810 66.01 21.96 -22.03
C LEU A 810 65.38 21.66 -20.67
N ARG A 811 64.26 20.92 -20.66
CA ARG A 811 63.60 20.43 -19.46
C ARG A 811 63.27 18.95 -19.65
N LEU A 812 63.65 18.13 -18.69
CA LEU A 812 63.48 16.68 -18.71
C LEU A 812 62.87 16.21 -17.40
N GLY A 813 62.02 15.20 -17.46
CA GLY A 813 61.48 14.57 -16.26
C GLY A 813 61.03 13.14 -16.47
N ALA A 814 61.12 12.36 -15.40
CA ALA A 814 60.55 11.03 -15.30
C ALA A 814 59.77 10.92 -13.98
N VAL A 815 58.52 10.46 -14.04
CA VAL A 815 57.61 10.41 -12.90
C VAL A 815 56.94 9.04 -12.87
N ARG A 816 56.86 8.44 -11.69
CA ARG A 816 56.00 7.31 -11.40
C ARG A 816 54.94 7.74 -10.39
N THR A 817 53.69 7.42 -10.69
CA THR A 817 52.57 7.57 -9.77
C THR A 817 51.98 6.20 -9.49
N TRP A 818 51.84 5.86 -8.22
CA TRP A 818 51.03 4.71 -7.78
C TRP A 818 49.64 5.20 -7.42
N HIS A 819 48.63 4.43 -7.80
CA HIS A 819 47.21 4.73 -7.62
C HIS A 819 46.56 3.58 -6.85
N ASP A 820 46.05 3.87 -5.66
CA ASP A 820 45.15 2.97 -4.94
C ASP A 820 43.71 3.40 -5.25
N LEU A 821 42.98 2.57 -6.00
CA LEU A 821 41.67 2.89 -6.58
C LEU A 821 40.57 2.17 -5.79
N THR A 822 39.55 2.92 -5.38
CA THR A 822 38.30 2.39 -4.84
C THR A 822 37.17 2.76 -5.80
N SER A 823 36.65 1.78 -6.52
CA SER A 823 35.54 1.97 -7.45
C SER A 823 34.21 1.53 -6.84
N LYS A 824 33.14 2.26 -7.15
CA LYS A 824 31.76 1.94 -6.73
C LYS A 824 30.82 2.18 -7.91
N ARG A 825 29.97 1.20 -8.23
CA ARG A 825 28.90 1.36 -9.22
C ARG A 825 27.65 0.59 -8.83
N THR A 826 26.51 1.08 -9.27
CA THR A 826 25.22 0.38 -9.12
C THR A 826 24.72 0.00 -10.51
N LEU A 827 24.37 -1.26 -10.70
CA LEU A 827 23.82 -1.77 -11.94
C LEU A 827 22.35 -2.11 -11.70
N ASP A 828 21.45 -1.33 -12.29
CA ASP A 828 20.01 -1.52 -12.17
C ASP A 828 19.52 -2.51 -13.23
N LEU A 829 19.44 -3.78 -12.84
CA LEU A 829 18.87 -4.84 -13.66
C LEU A 829 17.33 -4.85 -13.50
N PRO A 830 16.57 -5.32 -14.49
CA PRO A 830 15.14 -5.54 -14.31
C PRO A 830 14.88 -6.51 -13.14
N GLY A 831 14.26 -6.01 -12.07
CA GLY A 831 13.92 -6.78 -10.87
C GLY A 831 15.00 -6.85 -9.78
N SER A 832 16.22 -6.35 -10.01
CA SER A 832 17.26 -6.26 -8.97
C SER A 832 18.21 -5.07 -9.17
N SER A 833 18.85 -4.60 -8.10
CA SER A 833 19.87 -3.54 -8.19
C SER A 833 21.13 -4.04 -7.51
N GLU A 834 22.20 -4.22 -8.30
CA GLU A 834 23.45 -4.80 -7.85
C GLU A 834 24.46 -3.70 -7.52
N ARG A 835 24.96 -3.67 -6.28
CA ARG A 835 25.99 -2.71 -5.85
C ARG A 835 27.35 -3.38 -5.85
N LEU A 836 28.28 -2.84 -6.63
CA LEU A 836 29.65 -3.33 -6.77
C LEU A 836 30.61 -2.32 -6.13
N LYS A 837 31.55 -2.82 -5.32
CA LYS A 837 32.64 -2.04 -4.73
C LYS A 837 33.93 -2.85 -4.78
N GLN A 838 34.89 -2.37 -5.55
CA GLN A 838 36.15 -3.05 -5.77
C GLN A 838 37.33 -2.11 -5.54
N ASP A 839 38.32 -2.61 -4.80
CA ASP A 839 39.60 -1.96 -4.57
C ASP A 839 40.65 -2.64 -5.48
N TYR A 840 41.42 -1.85 -6.23
CA TYR A 840 42.47 -2.35 -7.13
C TYR A 840 43.56 -1.29 -7.33
N GLN A 841 44.69 -1.68 -7.93
CA GLN A 841 45.86 -0.81 -8.07
C GLN A 841 46.15 -0.47 -9.53
N ALA A 842 46.72 0.70 -9.75
CA ALA A 842 47.28 1.11 -11.04
C ALA A 842 48.59 1.89 -10.86
N ALA A 843 49.39 1.98 -11.93
CA ALA A 843 50.61 2.76 -11.94
C ALA A 843 50.76 3.55 -13.24
N THR A 844 50.95 4.86 -13.11
CA THR A 844 51.26 5.74 -14.24
C THR A 844 52.77 6.01 -14.27
N ASN A 845 53.44 5.56 -15.33
CA ASN A 845 54.83 5.87 -15.62
C ASN A 845 54.90 6.90 -16.74
N GLN A 846 55.67 7.97 -16.54
CA GLN A 846 55.74 9.06 -17.49
C GLN A 846 57.18 9.52 -17.69
N VAL A 847 57.57 9.75 -18.95
CA VAL A 847 58.81 10.40 -19.33
C VAL A 847 58.50 11.55 -20.29
N PHE A 848 59.09 12.71 -20.06
CA PHE A 848 58.86 13.87 -20.91
C PHE A 848 60.11 14.71 -21.10
N GLY A 849 60.11 15.45 -22.21
CA GLY A 849 61.14 16.42 -22.55
C GLY A 849 60.56 17.63 -23.24
N GLU A 850 61.15 18.79 -22.98
CA GLU A 850 60.77 20.06 -23.60
C GLU A 850 62.01 20.85 -24.01
N LEU A 851 61.95 21.40 -25.22
CA LEU A 851 62.89 22.40 -25.72
C LEU A 851 62.18 23.74 -25.85
N GLY A 852 62.77 24.80 -25.31
CA GLY A 852 62.29 26.18 -25.43
C GLY A 852 63.39 27.11 -25.91
N TYR A 853 63.06 28.12 -26.70
CA TYR A 853 64.03 29.11 -27.20
C TYR A 853 63.63 30.52 -26.75
N ALA A 854 64.35 31.10 -25.80
CA ALA A 854 64.06 32.41 -25.23
C ALA A 854 64.46 33.56 -26.16
N ILE A 855 63.50 34.43 -26.46
CA ILE A 855 63.68 35.65 -27.24
C ILE A 855 63.43 36.83 -26.30
N GLU A 856 64.50 37.56 -25.99
CA GLU A 856 64.42 38.73 -25.10
C GLU A 856 63.94 39.97 -25.87
N LEU A 857 62.93 40.64 -25.31
CA LEU A 857 62.28 41.85 -25.84
C LEU A 857 62.22 42.93 -24.75
N GLY A 858 63.38 43.37 -24.28
CA GLY A 858 63.48 44.38 -23.21
C GLY A 858 63.11 43.78 -21.86
N ASN A 859 61.98 44.21 -21.27
CA ASN A 859 61.45 43.66 -20.02
C ASN A 859 60.49 42.47 -20.23
N ALA A 860 60.22 42.10 -21.48
CA ALA A 860 59.41 40.94 -21.85
C ALA A 860 60.26 39.84 -22.50
N GLN A 861 59.85 38.59 -22.34
CA GLN A 861 60.48 37.40 -22.94
C GLN A 861 59.41 36.59 -23.66
N LEU A 862 59.70 36.17 -24.89
CA LEU A 862 58.90 35.19 -25.64
C LEU A 862 59.68 33.88 -25.78
N GLU A 863 59.04 32.74 -25.51
CA GLU A 863 59.66 31.42 -25.58
C GLU A 863 58.77 30.46 -26.36
N PRO A 864 58.96 30.31 -27.69
CA PRO A 864 58.43 29.16 -28.40
C PRO A 864 59.01 27.86 -27.82
N PHE A 865 58.15 26.85 -27.63
CA PHE A 865 58.55 25.56 -27.10
C PHE A 865 57.91 24.38 -27.83
N ALA A 866 58.61 23.25 -27.78
CA ALA A 866 58.12 21.95 -28.22
C ALA A 866 58.32 20.94 -27.09
N ASN A 867 57.23 20.30 -26.67
CA ASN A 867 57.19 19.30 -25.60
C ASN A 867 56.74 17.94 -26.17
N LEU A 868 57.36 16.87 -25.68
CA LEU A 868 56.93 15.50 -25.91
C LEU A 868 56.83 14.79 -24.56
N ALA A 869 55.73 14.10 -24.31
CA ALA A 869 55.50 13.27 -23.12
C ALA A 869 54.95 11.91 -23.52
N HIS A 870 55.56 10.84 -23.02
CA HIS A 870 55.05 9.48 -23.16
C HIS A 870 54.55 8.99 -21.81
N VAL A 871 53.30 8.53 -21.77
CA VAL A 871 52.59 8.04 -20.59
C VAL A 871 52.21 6.58 -20.81
N ARG A 872 52.63 5.73 -19.87
CA ARG A 872 52.21 4.34 -19.76
C ARG A 872 51.38 4.17 -18.49
N LEU A 873 50.16 3.67 -18.63
CA LEU A 873 49.30 3.30 -17.50
C LEU A 873 49.16 1.78 -17.45
N ASP A 874 49.57 1.19 -16.33
CA ASP A 874 49.37 -0.22 -16.02
C ASP A 874 48.26 -0.33 -14.97
N THR A 875 47.18 -1.08 -15.27
CA THR A 875 46.08 -1.35 -14.32
C THR A 875 46.04 -2.84 -14.00
N GLU A 876 46.00 -3.19 -12.72
CA GLU A 876 45.92 -4.60 -12.29
C GLU A 876 44.54 -5.21 -12.57
N GLY A 877 44.48 -6.53 -12.74
CA GLY A 877 43.21 -7.25 -12.87
C GLY A 877 42.51 -7.43 -11.53
N PHE A 878 41.18 -7.46 -11.55
CA PHE A 878 40.35 -7.61 -10.35
C PHE A 878 39.01 -8.27 -10.69
N ASP A 879 38.35 -8.84 -9.69
CA ASP A 879 37.04 -9.49 -9.86
C ASP A 879 35.93 -8.64 -9.22
N GLU A 880 34.84 -8.44 -9.96
CA GLU A 880 33.59 -7.84 -9.48
C GLU A 880 32.56 -8.93 -9.25
N ASN A 881 32.06 -9.03 -8.01
CA ASN A 881 31.10 -10.06 -7.61
C ASN A 881 29.91 -9.45 -6.86
N SER A 882 28.73 -9.96 -7.18
CA SER A 882 27.45 -9.68 -6.52
C SER A 882 26.62 -10.98 -6.47
N ASN A 883 25.34 -10.90 -6.08
CA ASN A 883 24.48 -12.07 -6.07
C ASN A 883 24.13 -12.56 -7.49
N ALA A 884 24.00 -11.63 -8.45
CA ALA A 884 23.59 -11.94 -9.82
C ALA A 884 24.74 -11.90 -10.84
N ILE A 885 25.82 -11.17 -10.54
CA ILE A 885 26.89 -10.85 -11.50
C ILE A 885 28.25 -11.30 -10.93
N SER A 886 29.03 -12.02 -11.75
CA SER A 886 30.44 -12.29 -11.52
C SER A 886 31.22 -11.97 -12.80
N LEU A 887 32.09 -10.97 -12.69
CA LEU A 887 32.90 -10.41 -13.78
C LEU A 887 34.37 -10.42 -13.39
N ARG A 888 35.21 -10.96 -14.27
CA ARG A 888 36.66 -10.89 -14.14
C ARG A 888 37.21 -9.80 -15.05
N ASN A 889 37.72 -8.72 -14.46
CA ASN A 889 38.40 -7.65 -15.17
C ASN A 889 39.89 -8.01 -15.32
N LYS A 890 40.41 -7.94 -16.54
CA LYS A 890 41.81 -8.27 -16.85
C LYS A 890 42.73 -7.10 -16.56
N SER A 891 44.02 -7.40 -16.37
CA SER A 891 45.06 -6.37 -16.34
C SER A 891 45.20 -5.73 -17.71
N GLU A 892 45.36 -4.41 -17.76
CA GLU A 892 45.46 -3.63 -18.99
C GLU A 892 46.69 -2.71 -18.97
N GLU A 893 47.26 -2.48 -20.14
CA GLU A 893 48.36 -1.55 -20.37
C GLU A 893 47.96 -0.57 -21.48
N ASN A 894 48.04 0.74 -21.20
CA ASN A 894 47.74 1.79 -22.17
C ASN A 894 48.96 2.66 -22.43
N HIS A 895 49.19 3.02 -23.69
CA HIS A 895 50.26 3.92 -24.11
C HIS A 895 49.73 5.15 -24.83
N VAL A 896 49.98 6.32 -24.23
CA VAL A 896 49.60 7.60 -24.83
C VAL A 896 50.80 8.51 -24.93
N THR A 897 51.04 9.03 -26.13
CA THR A 897 52.08 10.03 -26.38
C THR A 897 51.42 11.38 -26.65
N PHE A 898 51.85 12.41 -25.93
CA PHE A 898 51.42 13.78 -26.11
C PHE A 898 52.55 14.60 -26.73
N SER A 899 52.24 15.34 -27.79
CA SER A 899 53.11 16.39 -28.34
C SER A 899 52.45 17.74 -28.13
N THR A 900 53.19 18.72 -27.64
CA THR A 900 52.68 20.10 -27.47
C THR A 900 53.62 21.08 -28.15
N LEU A 901 53.07 21.92 -29.01
CA LEU A 901 53.77 23.07 -29.57
C LEU A 901 53.14 24.32 -29.00
N GLY A 902 53.93 25.25 -28.48
CA GLY A 902 53.37 26.45 -27.85
C GLY A 902 54.31 27.63 -27.82
N LEU A 903 53.78 28.73 -27.31
CA LEU A 903 54.47 29.98 -27.08
C LEU A 903 54.19 30.43 -25.66
N ARG A 904 55.26 30.77 -24.93
CA ARG A 904 55.16 31.41 -23.62
C ARG A 904 55.57 32.86 -23.71
N ALA A 905 54.91 33.72 -22.95
CA ALA A 905 55.26 35.11 -22.77
C ALA A 905 55.42 35.38 -21.27
N ALA A 906 56.46 36.10 -20.88
CA ALA A 906 56.64 36.57 -19.52
C ALA A 906 57.14 38.02 -19.52
N THR A 907 56.81 38.78 -18.48
CA THR A 907 57.36 40.13 -18.28
C THR A 907 57.93 40.24 -16.87
N HIS A 908 59.00 41.00 -16.71
CA HIS A 908 59.56 41.32 -15.41
C HIS A 908 59.21 42.77 -15.04
N MET A 909 58.75 42.98 -13.81
CA MET A 909 58.43 44.31 -13.30
C MET A 909 58.63 44.39 -11.80
N ASN A 910 59.16 45.52 -11.34
CA ASN A 910 59.33 45.80 -9.92
C ASN A 910 58.15 46.63 -9.41
N VAL A 911 57.45 46.14 -8.38
CA VAL A 911 56.40 46.88 -7.69
C VAL A 911 56.87 47.13 -6.26
N GLY A 912 57.46 48.30 -6.02
CA GLY A 912 58.15 48.59 -4.75
C GLY A 912 59.40 47.73 -4.58
N SER A 913 59.46 46.97 -3.48
CA SER A 913 60.55 46.01 -3.19
C SER A 913 60.25 44.58 -3.62
N VAL A 914 59.13 44.33 -4.30
CA VAL A 914 58.69 42.99 -4.74
C VAL A 914 58.93 42.88 -6.24
N ASP A 915 59.63 41.82 -6.66
CA ASP A 915 59.73 41.44 -8.07
C ASP A 915 58.47 40.66 -8.47
N VAL A 916 57.86 41.05 -9.59
CA VAL A 916 56.60 40.49 -10.08
C VAL A 916 56.82 40.01 -11.50
N LYS A 917 56.48 38.73 -11.75
CA LYS A 917 56.60 38.11 -13.07
C LYS A 917 55.28 37.49 -13.51
N PRO A 918 54.41 38.26 -14.19
CA PRO A 918 53.29 37.69 -14.91
C PRO A 918 53.80 36.85 -16.08
N ASN A 919 53.14 35.73 -16.32
CA ASN A 919 53.40 34.84 -17.45
C ASN A 919 52.10 34.33 -18.08
N ALA A 920 52.16 34.03 -19.37
CA ALA A 920 51.06 33.44 -20.13
C ALA A 920 51.61 32.39 -21.10
N THR A 921 50.81 31.36 -21.36
CA THR A 921 51.13 30.26 -22.28
C THR A 921 49.94 30.01 -23.19
N VAL A 922 50.22 29.84 -24.48
CA VAL A 922 49.26 29.30 -25.45
C VAL A 922 49.93 28.16 -26.21
N GLY A 923 49.21 27.06 -26.44
CA GLY A 923 49.76 25.93 -27.17
C GLY A 923 48.69 25.05 -27.81
N TRP A 924 49.15 24.16 -28.66
CA TRP A 924 48.36 23.09 -29.26
C TRP A 924 48.96 21.76 -28.87
N ARG A 925 48.15 20.92 -28.23
CA ARG A 925 48.49 19.56 -27.80
C ARG A 925 47.83 18.56 -28.73
N ARG A 926 48.58 17.53 -29.13
CA ARG A 926 48.08 16.37 -29.86
C ARG A 926 48.41 15.07 -29.13
N ALA A 927 47.43 14.18 -29.01
CA ALA A 927 47.57 12.85 -28.39
C ALA A 927 47.58 11.72 -29.45
N PHE A 928 48.42 10.72 -29.22
CA PHE A 928 48.62 9.54 -30.09
C PHE A 928 48.61 8.25 -29.26
N GLY A 929 48.32 7.12 -29.90
CA GLY A 929 48.22 5.82 -29.23
C GLY A 929 46.80 5.54 -28.73
N ASP A 930 46.69 4.98 -27.53
CA ASP A 930 45.46 4.47 -26.90
C ASP A 930 44.61 5.59 -26.32
N VAL A 931 44.14 6.49 -27.19
CA VAL A 931 43.32 7.65 -26.80
C VAL A 931 41.86 7.30 -26.49
N THR A 932 41.49 6.02 -26.55
CA THR A 932 40.19 5.52 -26.11
C THR A 932 40.44 4.26 -25.31
N PRO A 933 40.83 4.39 -24.04
CA PRO A 933 41.12 3.25 -23.18
C PRO A 933 39.95 2.25 -23.14
N GLU A 934 40.29 0.97 -23.09
CA GLU A 934 39.33 -0.14 -22.97
C GLU A 934 39.56 -0.87 -21.65
N SER A 935 38.47 -1.32 -21.04
CA SER A 935 38.51 -2.30 -19.95
C SER A 935 38.02 -3.64 -20.47
N ARG A 936 38.83 -4.70 -20.36
CA ARG A 936 38.43 -6.05 -20.79
C ARG A 936 37.92 -6.86 -19.60
N ALA A 937 36.71 -7.38 -19.76
CA ALA A 937 36.05 -8.22 -18.77
C ALA A 937 35.60 -9.55 -19.38
N ALA A 938 35.35 -10.53 -18.54
CA ALA A 938 34.70 -11.77 -18.93
C ALA A 938 33.70 -12.21 -17.86
N PHE A 939 32.53 -12.68 -18.30
CA PHE A 939 31.62 -13.42 -17.43
C PHE A 939 32.21 -14.79 -17.11
N SER A 940 31.83 -15.37 -15.97
CA SER A 940 32.15 -16.77 -15.68
C SER A 940 31.68 -17.69 -16.82
N GLY A 941 32.61 -18.42 -17.42
CA GLY A 941 32.38 -19.34 -18.54
C GLY A 941 32.30 -18.70 -19.94
N GLY A 942 32.37 -17.37 -20.05
CA GLY A 942 32.24 -16.64 -21.31
C GLY A 942 33.56 -16.12 -21.88
N ASP A 943 33.51 -15.71 -23.14
CA ASP A 943 34.59 -15.04 -23.85
C ASP A 943 34.83 -13.63 -23.28
N THR A 944 36.04 -13.12 -23.52
CA THR A 944 36.42 -11.76 -23.12
C THR A 944 35.79 -10.73 -24.04
N PHE A 945 35.22 -9.67 -23.46
CA PHE A 945 34.69 -8.51 -24.16
C PHE A 945 35.34 -7.22 -23.64
N ALA A 946 35.29 -6.16 -24.42
CA ALA A 946 35.91 -4.87 -24.11
C ALA A 946 34.84 -3.77 -23.98
N LEU A 947 34.98 -2.93 -22.96
CA LEU A 947 34.20 -1.72 -22.76
C LEU A 947 35.08 -0.51 -23.04
N SER A 948 34.69 0.33 -23.99
CA SER A 948 35.38 1.58 -24.29
C SER A 948 34.96 2.67 -23.30
N GLY A 949 35.93 3.40 -22.75
CA GLY A 949 35.70 4.53 -21.84
C GLY A 949 35.61 5.89 -22.54
N ALA A 950 35.51 6.95 -21.75
CA ALA A 950 35.53 8.33 -22.23
C ALA A 950 36.84 8.65 -22.99
N PRO A 951 36.79 9.11 -24.25
CA PRO A 951 37.99 9.28 -25.05
C PRO A 951 38.86 10.47 -24.61
N ILE A 952 40.18 10.29 -24.66
CA ILE A 952 41.19 11.34 -24.52
C ILE A 952 41.17 12.21 -25.79
N ALA A 953 41.05 13.53 -25.63
CA ALA A 953 40.97 14.43 -26.78
C ALA A 953 42.27 14.40 -27.61
N ARG A 954 42.13 13.97 -28.87
CA ARG A 954 43.24 13.90 -29.83
C ARG A 954 43.90 15.25 -30.06
N ASN A 955 43.14 16.35 -30.03
CA ASN A 955 43.66 17.70 -30.15
C ASN A 955 43.05 18.57 -29.05
N ALA A 956 43.89 19.38 -28.39
CA ALA A 956 43.44 20.34 -27.40
C ALA A 956 44.23 21.65 -27.50
N ALA A 957 43.56 22.78 -27.28
CA ALA A 957 44.21 24.04 -26.99
C ALA A 957 44.72 24.02 -25.55
N VAL A 958 45.95 24.47 -25.32
CA VAL A 958 46.57 24.62 -24.00
C VAL A 958 46.64 26.10 -23.67
N LEU A 959 46.11 26.49 -22.52
CA LEU A 959 46.11 27.87 -22.04
C LEU A 959 46.73 27.91 -20.65
N GLY A 960 47.64 28.86 -20.43
CA GLY A 960 48.26 29.07 -19.12
C GLY A 960 48.34 30.55 -18.79
N ALA A 961 48.13 30.89 -17.53
CA ALA A 961 48.35 32.23 -17.01
C ALA A 961 48.84 32.13 -15.58
N GLY A 962 49.85 32.90 -15.20
CA GLY A 962 50.39 32.86 -13.85
C GLY A 962 51.08 34.14 -13.45
N VAL A 963 51.36 34.25 -12.16
CA VAL A 963 52.17 35.32 -11.58
C VAL A 963 53.07 34.72 -10.51
N ASP A 964 54.37 35.00 -10.62
CA ASP A 964 55.34 34.71 -9.57
C ASP A 964 55.75 36.02 -8.87
N LEU A 965 55.83 35.99 -7.54
CA LEU A 965 56.16 37.11 -6.67
C LEU A 965 57.41 36.78 -5.85
N GLY A 966 58.44 37.60 -5.99
CA GLY A 966 59.68 37.50 -5.23
C GLY A 966 59.57 38.36 -4.00
N LEU A 967 59.36 37.73 -2.85
CA LEU A 967 59.13 38.42 -1.59
C LEU A 967 60.45 38.78 -0.88
N SER A 968 61.51 38.02 -1.15
CA SER A 968 62.88 38.28 -0.68
C SER A 968 63.91 37.61 -1.58
N GLU A 969 65.20 37.79 -1.29
CA GLU A 969 66.30 37.06 -1.95
C GLU A 969 66.28 35.54 -1.71
N THR A 970 65.37 35.02 -0.90
CA THR A 970 65.26 33.58 -0.61
C THR A 970 63.85 33.03 -0.76
N LEU A 971 62.81 33.86 -0.92
CA LEU A 971 61.41 33.41 -0.90
C LEU A 971 60.62 33.92 -2.10
N SER A 972 60.02 32.99 -2.86
CA SER A 972 59.04 33.29 -3.91
C SER A 972 57.71 32.60 -3.66
N VAL A 973 56.62 33.24 -4.06
CA VAL A 973 55.27 32.66 -4.11
C VAL A 973 54.70 32.82 -5.52
N GLY A 974 54.08 31.78 -6.07
CA GLY A 974 53.47 31.83 -7.39
C GLY A 974 52.06 31.26 -7.41
N VAL A 975 51.21 31.80 -8.27
CA VAL A 975 49.89 31.25 -8.58
C VAL A 975 49.78 31.06 -10.09
N SER A 976 49.35 29.88 -10.54
CA SER A 976 49.17 29.58 -11.95
C SER A 976 47.83 28.90 -12.24
N TYR A 977 47.23 29.28 -13.36
CA TYR A 977 46.10 28.62 -13.99
C TYR A 977 46.59 27.88 -15.24
N ASN A 978 46.17 26.63 -15.40
CA ASN A 978 46.43 25.81 -16.58
C ASN A 978 45.12 25.18 -17.08
N GLY A 979 44.73 25.50 -18.31
CA GLY A 979 43.55 24.96 -18.98
C GLY A 979 43.91 24.12 -20.21
N GLN A 980 43.13 23.08 -20.48
CA GLN A 980 43.14 22.36 -21.75
C GLN A 980 41.71 22.22 -22.29
N ILE A 981 41.51 22.56 -23.56
CA ILE A 981 40.19 22.63 -24.18
C ILE A 981 40.21 21.86 -25.50
N GLY A 982 39.48 20.76 -25.56
CA GLY A 982 39.24 19.96 -26.77
C GLY A 982 37.81 20.11 -27.28
N SER A 983 37.43 19.30 -28.27
CA SER A 983 36.04 19.27 -28.79
C SER A 983 35.04 18.82 -27.73
N ASP A 984 35.42 17.83 -26.94
CA ASP A 984 34.53 17.11 -26.02
C ASP A 984 35.12 17.02 -24.61
N THR A 985 36.17 17.80 -24.32
CA THR A 985 36.85 17.79 -23.02
C THR A 985 37.28 19.19 -22.60
N THR A 986 37.17 19.46 -21.30
CA THR A 986 37.66 20.70 -20.70
C THR A 986 38.32 20.38 -19.37
N ASP A 987 39.59 20.71 -19.25
CA ASP A 987 40.40 20.51 -18.05
C ASP A 987 40.89 21.86 -17.53
N GLN A 988 40.83 22.05 -16.22
CA GLN A 988 41.27 23.27 -15.56
C GLN A 988 42.07 22.93 -14.30
N ALA A 989 43.15 23.65 -14.05
CA ALA A 989 43.94 23.51 -12.84
C ALA A 989 44.38 24.87 -12.31
N LEU A 990 44.21 25.08 -11.01
CA LEU A 990 44.74 26.22 -10.26
C LEU A 990 45.81 25.69 -9.30
N ASN A 991 46.98 26.28 -9.36
CA ASN A 991 48.12 25.88 -8.55
C ASN A 991 48.63 27.07 -7.73
N ALA A 992 49.09 26.79 -6.51
CA ALA A 992 49.79 27.74 -5.66
C ALA A 992 51.13 27.13 -5.24
N ARG A 993 52.21 27.87 -5.42
CA ARG A 993 53.58 27.41 -5.22
C ARG A 993 54.32 28.33 -4.26
N VAL A 994 55.11 27.73 -3.37
CA VAL A 994 56.08 28.43 -2.52
C VAL A 994 57.46 27.84 -2.82
N THR A 995 58.47 28.69 -2.92
CA THR A 995 59.86 28.28 -3.17
C THR A 995 60.80 29.01 -2.23
N LEU A 996 61.70 28.26 -1.60
CA LEU A 996 62.68 28.75 -0.64
C LEU A 996 64.10 28.37 -1.09
N ALA A 997 64.99 29.35 -1.16
CA ALA A 997 66.41 29.20 -1.48
C ALA A 997 67.27 29.14 -0.22
N PHE A 998 68.30 28.29 -0.23
CA PHE A 998 69.28 28.16 0.86
C PHE A 998 70.72 28.06 0.35
#